data_AF-A0A2V9INW4-F1
#
_entry.id   AF-A0A2V9INW4-F1
#
_cell.length_a   1.000
_cell.length_b   1.000
_cell.length_c   1.000
_cell.angle_alpha   90.00
_cell.angle_beta   90.00
_cell.angle_gamma   90.00
#
_symmetry.space_group_name_H-M   'P 1'
#
loop_
_entity.id
_entity.type
_entity.pdbx_description
1 polymer ?
#
loop_
_entity_poly.entity_id
_entity_poly.type
_entity_poly.pdbx_seq_one_letter_code
_entity_poly.pdbx_strand_id
1 'polypeptide(L)'
;MRAILTNVSTGEIAVHEVPPPELQPGGVLVRTHFSVISSGTEKATVQTAERSLAGKAMARPDLVRQVVDYAQAQGIRAAYRKVRSQLEALKPLGYSCSGVVLETGSGATEFSPGDRVACGGAGWANHCEVNFVPRNLVVPVPRTVPLEHAAITTIGAIAMQGVRQGHVSFGETVVVVGAGLVGALTVQLAKAAGCRVVAIDLDPERVRRAVELGAHAAFVADDPRLPERVKEFSRYGADAALITAATRSSAPLEMAAQLLRDRGRVVVVGDVGLDVPRAALYSKELSVTLSRSYGPGRYDPVYEETGIDYPIGYVRWTERRNMEAVLDLMQTRALNVAPLLERECSVEDAAQAYQDLRDGRAYTVLIRYPFPSVSSPLPAPQAVAAPQPRATASLRIGSIGAGSFACGVIFPSLQKTDGVTLEAIASATGIGAESARKAVGFSRALTPHALLSDPNVDAVFILTRHDSHAPYLLEALRQGKPVFVEKPLCSAPEELSAIREAYSKRAAEGKNPFVMVGFNRRFAPLTGRIREFFAGRQEPMLAHIRVNAGYVPRDHWAQQAVGGRIVGEVCHFVDWARSVVGRPLQGVRAAALPDGTRYNRDNLAATLVFEDGSIADLLYLANGDKAVPKESFEVFCEGGIARLEDFRVLELVRNAKRQTLKSPQDKGHRKELELTTSAIRSGRPAPIPFEEICEVAEATFRIEEALREPFFDAVAEAPSPESRVGTNLRSADSARSGRVIPPVTLQGG
;
A
#
# COMPACT_ATOMS: atom_id res chain seq x y z
N MET A 1 -11.52 -3.32 -19.68
CA MET A 1 -11.56 -1.85 -19.72
C MET A 1 -10.26 -1.31 -20.30
N ARG A 2 -10.31 -0.19 -21.01
CA ARG A 2 -9.15 0.51 -21.56
C ARG A 2 -8.53 1.41 -20.49
N ALA A 3 -7.21 1.35 -20.35
CA ALA A 3 -6.43 2.20 -19.45
C ALA A 3 -5.14 2.66 -20.14
N ILE A 4 -4.75 3.91 -19.92
CA ILE A 4 -3.52 4.48 -20.48
C ILE A 4 -2.41 4.32 -19.45
N LEU A 5 -1.40 3.52 -19.80
CA LEU A 5 -0.30 3.16 -18.90
C LEU A 5 1.04 3.54 -19.53
N THR A 6 2.01 3.81 -18.67
CA THR A 6 3.42 3.97 -19.07
C THR A 6 4.25 2.79 -18.60
N ASN A 7 5.12 2.30 -19.46
CA ASN A 7 6.15 1.32 -19.11
C ASN A 7 7.31 2.03 -18.40
N VAL A 8 7.59 1.63 -17.16
CA VAL A 8 8.64 2.27 -16.34
C VAL A 8 10.04 2.12 -16.92
N SER A 9 10.30 1.08 -17.70
CA SER A 9 11.62 0.82 -18.29
C SER A 9 11.86 1.63 -19.55
N THR A 10 10.88 1.66 -20.46
CA THR A 10 11.01 2.28 -21.79
C THR A 10 10.46 3.71 -21.85
N GLY A 11 9.61 4.11 -20.90
CA GLY A 11 8.85 5.36 -20.96
C GLY A 11 7.69 5.33 -21.95
N GLU A 12 7.50 4.22 -22.68
CA GLU A 12 6.44 4.06 -23.68
C GLU A 12 5.06 4.22 -23.05
N ILE A 13 4.19 5.00 -23.70
CA ILE A 13 2.81 5.22 -23.30
C ILE A 13 1.91 4.51 -24.29
N ALA A 14 1.04 3.63 -23.79
CA ALA A 14 0.11 2.87 -24.62
C ALA A 14 -1.22 2.65 -23.91
N VAL A 15 -2.25 2.39 -24.71
CA VAL A 15 -3.55 1.94 -24.23
C VAL A 15 -3.48 0.43 -24.02
N HIS A 16 -3.88 -0.02 -22.83
CA HIS A 16 -3.95 -1.42 -22.47
C HIS A 16 -5.37 -1.81 -22.10
N GLU A 17 -5.76 -3.02 -22.51
CA GLU A 17 -6.92 -3.67 -21.93
C GLU A 17 -6.54 -4.27 -20.58
N VAL A 18 -7.25 -3.85 -19.55
CA VAL A 18 -7.09 -4.32 -18.17
C VAL A 18 -8.46 -4.70 -17.59
N PRO A 19 -8.54 -5.60 -16.60
CA PRO A 19 -9.79 -5.83 -15.87
C PRO A 19 -10.30 -4.53 -15.21
N PRO A 20 -11.62 -4.33 -15.09
CA PRO A 20 -12.14 -3.25 -14.26
C PRO A 20 -11.71 -3.46 -12.78
N PRO A 21 -11.55 -2.38 -11.99
CA PRO A 21 -11.31 -2.53 -10.56
C PRO A 21 -12.54 -3.10 -9.86
N GLU A 22 -12.33 -3.79 -8.74
CA GLU A 22 -13.44 -4.23 -7.88
C GLU A 22 -13.87 -3.10 -6.94
N LEU A 23 -15.15 -3.14 -6.56
CA LEU A 23 -15.69 -2.25 -5.54
C LEU A 23 -15.09 -2.60 -4.17
N GLN A 24 -14.59 -1.59 -3.47
CA GLN A 24 -14.09 -1.74 -2.09
C GLN A 24 -14.93 -0.89 -1.13
N PRO A 25 -14.94 -1.20 0.18
CA PRO A 25 -15.50 -0.33 1.21
C PRO A 25 -14.93 1.10 1.15
N GLY A 26 -15.71 2.10 1.55
CA GLY A 26 -15.26 3.48 1.70
C GLY A 26 -15.06 4.25 0.38
N GLY A 27 -15.44 3.69 -0.76
CA GLY A 27 -15.32 4.35 -2.06
C GLY A 27 -16.42 3.96 -3.05
N VAL A 28 -16.23 4.37 -4.30
CA VAL A 28 -17.19 4.16 -5.39
C VAL A 28 -16.49 3.69 -6.66
N LEU A 29 -17.20 2.91 -7.49
CA LEU A 29 -16.81 2.66 -8.87
C LEU A 29 -17.38 3.77 -9.74
N VAL A 30 -16.53 4.43 -10.53
CA VAL A 30 -16.91 5.53 -11.41
C VAL A 30 -16.62 5.14 -12.86
N ARG A 31 -17.64 5.20 -13.71
CA ARG A 31 -17.48 5.20 -15.16
C ARG A 31 -16.96 6.56 -15.57
N THR A 32 -15.70 6.63 -15.99
CA THR A 32 -15.07 7.87 -16.41
C THR A 32 -15.54 8.24 -17.81
N HIS A 33 -16.19 9.39 -17.96
CA HIS A 33 -16.57 9.94 -19.25
C HIS A 33 -15.44 10.78 -19.86
N PHE A 34 -14.78 11.55 -19.00
CA PHE A 34 -13.69 12.43 -19.39
C PHE A 34 -12.56 12.39 -18.37
N SER A 35 -11.33 12.47 -18.83
CA SER A 35 -10.17 12.75 -17.99
C SER A 35 -9.27 13.77 -18.68
N VAL A 36 -8.42 14.46 -17.93
CA VAL A 36 -7.63 15.58 -18.48
C VAL A 36 -6.15 15.34 -18.28
N ILE A 37 -5.38 15.47 -19.36
CA ILE A 37 -3.92 15.42 -19.30
C ILE A 37 -3.39 16.82 -18.98
N SER A 38 -2.61 16.91 -17.91
CA SER A 38 -1.88 18.14 -17.55
C SER A 38 -0.43 18.09 -18.04
N SER A 39 -0.04 19.05 -18.86
CA SER A 39 1.30 19.17 -19.44
C SER A 39 2.44 19.35 -18.42
N GLY A 40 2.13 19.71 -17.16
CA GLY A 40 3.12 19.87 -16.10
C GLY A 40 3.46 18.58 -15.35
N THR A 41 2.51 18.09 -14.56
CA THR A 41 2.72 16.96 -13.62
C THR A 41 3.00 15.64 -14.34
N GLU A 42 2.25 15.34 -15.40
CA GLU A 42 2.40 14.07 -16.11
C GLU A 42 3.66 14.04 -16.97
N LYS A 43 4.06 15.18 -17.53
CA LYS A 43 5.34 15.32 -18.24
C LYS A 43 6.51 14.99 -17.30
N ALA A 44 6.47 15.42 -16.04
CA ALA A 44 7.50 15.07 -15.06
C ALA A 44 7.51 13.55 -14.75
N THR A 45 6.34 12.92 -14.66
CA THR A 45 6.22 11.46 -14.47
C THR A 45 6.83 10.69 -15.66
N VAL A 46 6.49 11.09 -16.89
CA VAL A 46 7.00 10.48 -18.13
C VAL A 46 8.51 10.70 -18.29
N GLN A 47 9.01 11.93 -18.10
CA GLN A 47 10.45 12.23 -18.15
C GLN A 47 11.26 11.43 -17.12
N THR A 48 10.66 11.12 -15.96
CA THR A 48 11.31 10.28 -14.95
C THR A 48 11.36 8.81 -15.41
N ALA A 49 10.32 8.32 -16.09
CA ALA A 49 10.28 6.98 -16.67
C ALA A 49 11.29 6.82 -17.84
N GLU A 50 11.57 7.87 -18.59
CA GLU A 50 12.53 7.87 -19.72
C GLU A 50 14.02 7.92 -19.30
N ARG A 51 14.32 8.20 -18.02
CA ARG A 51 15.72 8.26 -17.55
C ARG A 51 16.42 6.90 -17.69
N SER A 52 17.72 6.96 -17.99
CA SER A 52 18.61 5.78 -17.91
C SER A 52 18.59 5.17 -16.51
N LEU A 53 18.93 3.88 -16.38
CA LEU A 53 18.97 3.20 -15.08
C LEU A 53 19.87 3.94 -14.06
N ALA A 54 20.99 4.49 -14.52
CA ALA A 54 21.88 5.32 -13.70
C ALA A 54 21.18 6.64 -13.27
N GLY A 55 20.46 7.30 -14.19
CA GLY A 55 19.69 8.50 -13.87
C GLY A 55 18.54 8.26 -12.89
N LYS A 56 17.90 7.07 -12.95
CA LYS A 56 16.88 6.64 -11.98
C LYS A 56 17.49 6.35 -10.61
N ALA A 57 18.64 5.67 -10.57
CA ALA A 57 19.37 5.37 -9.34
C ALA A 57 19.85 6.65 -8.62
N MET A 58 20.39 7.63 -9.36
CA MET A 58 20.81 8.91 -8.80
C MET A 58 19.64 9.73 -8.24
N ALA A 59 18.45 9.63 -8.84
CA ALA A 59 17.26 10.35 -8.39
C ALA A 59 16.64 9.77 -7.11
N ARG A 60 16.93 8.50 -6.79
CA ARG A 60 16.37 7.75 -5.66
C ARG A 60 17.44 6.94 -4.94
N PRO A 61 18.41 7.60 -4.28
CA PRO A 61 19.50 6.91 -3.55
C PRO A 61 18.98 6.05 -2.40
N ASP A 62 17.82 6.38 -1.85
CA ASP A 62 17.10 5.59 -0.85
C ASP A 62 16.73 4.19 -1.37
N LEU A 63 16.20 4.10 -2.59
CA LEU A 63 15.83 2.83 -3.22
C LEU A 63 17.07 2.00 -3.55
N VAL A 64 18.18 2.64 -3.95
CA VAL A 64 19.46 1.96 -4.18
C VAL A 64 19.94 1.29 -2.91
N ARG A 65 19.89 2.00 -1.76
CA ARG A 65 20.27 1.44 -0.46
C ARG A 65 19.40 0.23 -0.09
N GLN A 66 18.09 0.32 -0.27
CA GLN A 66 17.17 -0.81 -0.05
C GLN A 66 17.48 -2.02 -0.92
N VAL A 67 17.90 -1.81 -2.18
CA VAL A 67 18.30 -2.90 -3.09
C VAL A 67 19.60 -3.54 -2.61
N VAL A 68 20.57 -2.76 -2.14
CA VAL A 68 21.83 -3.27 -1.58
C VAL A 68 21.56 -4.10 -0.33
N ASP A 69 20.79 -3.58 0.62
CA ASP A 69 20.42 -4.28 1.85
C ASP A 69 19.66 -5.59 1.54
N TYR A 70 18.75 -5.54 0.56
CA TYR A 70 18.04 -6.73 0.10
C TYR A 70 18.95 -7.74 -0.60
N ALA A 71 19.93 -7.27 -1.39
CA ALA A 71 20.92 -8.13 -2.04
C ALA A 71 21.86 -8.80 -1.02
N GLN A 72 22.22 -8.11 0.06
CA GLN A 72 23.00 -8.69 1.16
C GLN A 72 22.20 -9.77 1.90
N ALA A 73 20.91 -9.53 2.15
CA ALA A 73 20.06 -10.48 2.88
C ALA A 73 19.59 -11.68 2.05
N GLN A 74 19.26 -11.49 0.77
CA GLN A 74 18.58 -12.48 -0.08
C GLN A 74 19.40 -12.89 -1.32
N GLY A 75 20.58 -12.30 -1.50
CA GLY A 75 21.47 -12.55 -2.63
C GLY A 75 21.21 -11.65 -3.84
N ILE A 76 22.27 -11.38 -4.60
CA ILE A 76 22.28 -10.47 -5.77
C ILE A 76 21.27 -10.89 -6.84
N ARG A 77 21.13 -12.20 -7.11
CA ARG A 77 20.18 -12.72 -8.11
C ARG A 77 18.71 -12.45 -7.73
N ALA A 78 18.37 -12.48 -6.44
CA ALA A 78 17.02 -12.17 -5.98
C ALA A 78 16.76 -10.66 -6.08
N ALA A 79 17.73 -9.84 -5.69
CA ALA A 79 17.65 -8.39 -5.80
C ALA A 79 17.51 -7.92 -7.26
N TYR A 80 18.32 -8.47 -8.17
CA TYR A 80 18.21 -8.16 -9.61
C TYR A 80 16.82 -8.46 -10.16
N ARG A 81 16.26 -9.64 -9.86
CA ARG A 81 14.90 -10.00 -10.29
C ARG A 81 13.83 -9.05 -9.74
N LYS A 82 13.94 -8.66 -8.47
CA LYS A 82 13.03 -7.70 -7.82
C LYS A 82 13.10 -6.32 -8.48
N VAL A 83 14.30 -5.83 -8.81
CA VAL A 83 14.48 -4.55 -9.50
C VAL A 83 13.94 -4.64 -10.92
N ARG A 84 14.25 -5.72 -11.64
CA ARG A 84 13.78 -5.91 -13.02
C ARG A 84 12.26 -5.94 -13.08
N SER A 85 11.58 -6.66 -12.19
CA SER A 85 10.11 -6.71 -12.17
C SER A 85 9.47 -5.35 -11.85
N GLN A 86 10.11 -4.51 -11.02
CA GLN A 86 9.65 -3.15 -10.75
C GLN A 86 9.86 -2.20 -11.94
N LEU A 87 10.91 -2.42 -12.73
CA LEU A 87 11.19 -1.65 -13.94
C LEU A 87 10.29 -2.06 -15.12
N GLU A 88 9.95 -3.34 -15.22
CA GLU A 88 9.03 -3.88 -16.24
C GLU A 88 7.56 -3.62 -15.89
N ALA A 89 7.27 -3.07 -14.70
CA ALA A 89 5.92 -2.78 -14.27
C ALA A 89 5.25 -1.67 -15.10
N LEU A 90 3.96 -1.83 -15.35
CA LEU A 90 3.13 -0.78 -15.93
C LEU A 90 2.63 0.15 -14.84
N LYS A 91 2.72 1.47 -15.06
CA LYS A 91 2.16 2.47 -14.16
C LYS A 91 0.99 3.20 -14.80
N PRO A 92 -0.10 3.44 -14.07
CA PRO A 92 -1.17 4.29 -14.56
C PRO A 92 -0.71 5.74 -14.68
N LEU A 93 -1.30 6.43 -15.66
CA LEU A 93 -1.26 7.88 -15.79
C LEU A 93 -2.62 8.48 -15.41
N GLY A 94 -2.65 9.79 -15.17
CA GLY A 94 -3.85 10.53 -14.81
C GLY A 94 -4.11 10.62 -13.30
N TYR A 95 -4.79 11.70 -12.92
CA TYR A 95 -5.13 12.01 -11.52
C TYR A 95 -6.37 12.90 -11.37
N SER A 96 -7.09 13.16 -12.47
CA SER A 96 -8.25 14.07 -12.52
C SER A 96 -9.20 13.60 -13.62
N CYS A 97 -10.41 13.21 -13.23
CA CYS A 97 -11.42 12.74 -14.16
C CYS A 97 -12.85 13.08 -13.71
N SER A 98 -13.81 12.93 -14.61
CA SER A 98 -15.23 13.10 -14.33
C SER A 98 -16.05 11.99 -14.98
N GLY A 99 -17.20 11.70 -14.41
CA GLY A 99 -17.97 10.55 -14.81
C GLY A 99 -19.26 10.35 -14.04
N VAL A 100 -19.70 9.10 -14.01
CA VAL A 100 -20.93 8.67 -13.36
C VAL A 100 -20.64 7.51 -12.43
N VAL A 101 -21.19 7.55 -11.22
CA VAL A 101 -21.09 6.45 -10.26
C VAL A 101 -21.81 5.21 -10.81
N LEU A 102 -21.10 4.08 -10.85
CA LEU A 102 -21.63 2.77 -11.20
C LEU A 102 -22.19 2.05 -9.97
N GLU A 103 -21.37 1.99 -8.92
CA GLU A 103 -21.64 1.24 -7.70
C GLU A 103 -20.99 1.93 -6.50
N THR A 104 -21.56 1.75 -5.32
CA THR A 104 -21.14 2.41 -4.08
C THR A 104 -20.80 1.38 -3.01
N GLY A 105 -19.60 1.47 -2.45
CA GLY A 105 -19.13 0.57 -1.41
C GLY A 105 -19.73 0.93 -0.04
N SER A 106 -19.71 -0.03 0.88
CA SER A 106 -20.13 0.22 2.27
C SER A 106 -19.33 1.38 2.87
N GLY A 107 -20.01 2.37 3.45
CA GLY A 107 -19.37 3.54 4.07
C GLY A 107 -19.19 4.75 3.15
N ALA A 108 -19.53 4.66 1.86
CA ALA A 108 -19.62 5.80 0.92
C ALA A 108 -21.09 6.18 0.67
N THR A 109 -21.84 6.41 1.74
CA THR A 109 -23.31 6.56 1.71
C THR A 109 -23.80 7.89 1.11
N GLU A 110 -22.90 8.83 0.86
CA GLU A 110 -23.22 10.12 0.24
C GLU A 110 -23.39 10.06 -1.29
N PHE A 111 -23.10 8.91 -1.91
CA PHE A 111 -23.21 8.71 -3.36
C PHE A 111 -24.24 7.63 -3.68
N SER A 112 -24.79 7.67 -4.88
CA SER A 112 -25.68 6.65 -5.44
C SER A 112 -25.32 6.34 -6.89
N PRO A 113 -25.57 5.11 -7.37
CA PRO A 113 -25.46 4.80 -8.80
C PRO A 113 -26.22 5.80 -9.67
N GLY A 114 -25.57 6.32 -10.71
CA GLY A 114 -26.10 7.37 -11.58
C GLY A 114 -25.69 8.80 -11.22
N ASP A 115 -25.09 9.03 -10.05
CA ASP A 115 -24.60 10.36 -9.68
C ASP A 115 -23.46 10.81 -10.58
N ARG A 116 -23.51 12.07 -10.99
CA ARG A 116 -22.43 12.72 -11.74
C ARG A 116 -21.36 13.17 -10.77
N VAL A 117 -20.11 12.80 -11.01
CA VAL A 117 -19.00 13.07 -10.08
C VAL A 117 -17.73 13.53 -10.79
N ALA A 118 -16.92 14.28 -10.06
CA ALA A 118 -15.52 14.57 -10.40
C ALA A 118 -14.64 13.87 -9.35
N CYS A 119 -13.51 13.33 -9.81
CA CYS A 119 -12.63 12.49 -9.03
C CYS A 119 -11.19 12.97 -9.13
N GLY A 120 -10.47 12.89 -8.01
CA GLY A 120 -9.06 13.26 -7.93
C GLY A 120 -8.17 12.14 -7.38
N GLY A 121 -6.86 12.39 -7.45
CA GLY A 121 -5.84 11.57 -6.80
C GLY A 121 -5.09 10.66 -7.76
N ALA A 122 -3.76 10.81 -7.77
CA ALA A 122 -2.88 9.93 -8.54
C ALA A 122 -2.94 8.50 -7.99
N GLY A 123 -3.20 7.52 -8.85
CA GLY A 123 -3.44 6.13 -8.45
C GLY A 123 -4.92 5.80 -8.25
N TRP A 124 -5.80 6.80 -8.10
CA TRP A 124 -7.25 6.63 -7.92
C TRP A 124 -8.06 7.11 -9.12
N ALA A 125 -7.88 8.35 -9.56
CA ALA A 125 -8.56 8.96 -10.70
C ALA A 125 -7.71 8.89 -11.97
N ASN A 126 -7.38 7.67 -12.39
CA ASN A 126 -6.47 7.41 -13.51
C ASN A 126 -7.17 7.59 -14.88
N HIS A 127 -6.37 7.65 -15.93
CA HIS A 127 -6.82 7.65 -17.32
C HIS A 127 -7.32 6.27 -17.78
N CYS A 128 -8.44 5.81 -17.25
CA CYS A 128 -9.11 4.57 -17.64
C CYS A 128 -10.63 4.69 -17.61
N GLU A 129 -11.33 3.76 -18.25
CA GLU A 129 -12.80 3.81 -18.40
C GLU A 129 -13.56 3.65 -17.08
N VAL A 130 -13.00 2.90 -16.12
CA VAL A 130 -13.60 2.66 -14.81
C VAL A 130 -12.54 2.85 -13.74
N ASN A 131 -12.81 3.70 -12.76
CA ASN A 131 -11.94 3.94 -11.61
C ASN A 131 -12.65 3.52 -10.31
N PHE A 132 -11.93 2.88 -9.39
CA PHE A 132 -12.33 2.86 -7.99
C PHE A 132 -11.72 4.09 -7.31
N VAL A 133 -12.55 4.89 -6.64
CA VAL A 133 -12.11 6.14 -6.00
C VAL A 133 -12.63 6.20 -4.56
N PRO A 134 -11.74 6.38 -3.56
CA PRO A 134 -12.15 6.59 -2.17
C PRO A 134 -13.04 7.82 -2.01
N ARG A 135 -13.99 7.77 -1.07
CA ARG A 135 -15.06 8.78 -0.93
C ARG A 135 -14.57 10.22 -0.77
N ASN A 136 -13.43 10.44 -0.12
CA ASN A 136 -12.88 11.79 0.10
C ASN A 136 -12.21 12.38 -1.14
N LEU A 137 -12.02 11.58 -2.19
CA LEU A 137 -11.46 12.00 -3.47
C LEU A 137 -12.54 12.11 -4.56
N VAL A 138 -13.82 12.05 -4.18
CA VAL A 138 -14.99 12.17 -5.06
C VAL A 138 -15.86 13.34 -4.62
N VAL A 139 -16.33 14.13 -5.59
CA VAL A 139 -17.26 15.24 -5.36
C VAL A 139 -18.42 15.20 -6.36
N PRO A 140 -19.66 15.52 -5.94
CA PRO A 140 -20.80 15.57 -6.84
C PRO A 140 -20.67 16.74 -7.81
N VAL A 141 -21.00 16.51 -9.09
CA VAL A 141 -20.96 17.53 -10.14
C VAL A 141 -22.36 18.13 -10.31
N PRO A 142 -22.52 19.46 -10.13
CA PRO A 142 -23.79 20.13 -10.34
C PRO A 142 -24.32 19.90 -11.76
N ARG A 143 -25.65 19.78 -11.91
CA ARG A 143 -26.26 19.50 -13.23
C ARG A 143 -25.88 20.52 -14.30
N THR A 144 -25.69 21.77 -13.90
CA THR A 144 -25.34 22.91 -14.76
C THR A 144 -23.89 22.94 -15.22
N VAL A 145 -22.99 22.16 -14.60
CA VAL A 145 -21.57 22.07 -14.99
C VAL A 145 -21.41 20.87 -15.91
N PRO A 146 -21.03 21.02 -17.20
CA PRO A 146 -20.76 19.88 -18.09
C PRO A 146 -19.69 18.92 -17.55
N LEU A 147 -19.79 17.62 -17.84
CA LEU A 147 -18.78 16.64 -17.37
C LEU A 147 -17.41 16.93 -17.99
N GLU A 148 -17.34 17.40 -19.24
CA GLU A 148 -16.07 17.81 -19.87
C GLU A 148 -15.31 18.86 -19.03
N HIS A 149 -16.04 19.83 -18.47
CA HIS A 149 -15.49 20.87 -17.60
C HIS A 149 -15.12 20.31 -16.22
N ALA A 150 -15.97 19.45 -15.66
CA ALA A 150 -15.74 18.85 -14.36
C ALA A 150 -14.48 17.96 -14.31
N ALA A 151 -13.98 17.47 -15.45
CA ALA A 151 -12.76 16.66 -15.50
C ALA A 151 -11.52 17.40 -14.96
N ILE A 152 -11.52 18.74 -14.99
CA ILE A 152 -10.39 19.58 -14.55
C ILE A 152 -10.42 19.94 -13.06
N THR A 153 -11.43 19.49 -12.32
CA THR A 153 -11.72 19.92 -10.95
C THR A 153 -10.53 19.77 -10.01
N THR A 154 -9.82 18.64 -10.05
CA THR A 154 -8.63 18.42 -9.20
C THR A 154 -7.49 19.38 -9.54
N ILE A 155 -7.30 19.73 -10.81
CA ILE A 155 -6.31 20.72 -11.24
C ILE A 155 -6.71 22.12 -10.77
N GLY A 156 -8.00 22.47 -10.87
CA GLY A 156 -8.56 23.69 -10.29
C GLY A 156 -8.32 23.77 -8.79
N ALA A 157 -8.43 22.64 -8.08
CA ALA A 157 -8.19 22.56 -6.65
C ALA A 157 -6.71 22.79 -6.29
N ILE A 158 -5.77 22.39 -7.15
CA ILE A 158 -4.33 22.70 -7.02
C ILE A 158 -4.10 24.21 -7.13
N ALA A 159 -4.68 24.84 -8.15
CA ALA A 159 -4.59 26.29 -8.33
C ALA A 159 -5.23 27.04 -7.14
N MET A 160 -6.41 26.60 -6.69
CA MET A 160 -7.11 27.17 -5.53
C MET A 160 -6.32 27.08 -4.25
N GLN A 161 -5.65 25.95 -4.00
CA GLN A 161 -4.79 25.79 -2.83
C GLN A 161 -3.63 26.79 -2.87
N GLY A 162 -3.05 27.05 -4.04
CA GLY A 162 -2.05 28.11 -4.23
C GLY A 162 -2.57 29.48 -3.79
N VAL A 163 -3.76 29.87 -4.25
CA VAL A 163 -4.42 31.13 -3.86
C VAL A 163 -4.64 31.20 -2.34
N ARG A 164 -5.08 30.10 -1.71
CA ARG A 164 -5.30 30.03 -0.26
C ARG A 164 -4.01 30.17 0.55
N GLN A 165 -2.92 29.53 0.12
CA GLN A 165 -1.60 29.68 0.75
C GLN A 165 -1.01 31.09 0.58
N GLY A 166 -1.49 31.85 -0.42
CA GLY A 166 -1.12 33.25 -0.58
C GLY A 166 -1.71 34.16 0.48
N HIS A 167 -2.69 33.67 1.26
CA HIS A 167 -3.46 34.44 2.23
C HIS A 167 -3.91 35.79 1.66
N VAL A 168 -4.39 35.75 0.41
CA VAL A 168 -4.73 36.95 -0.34
C VAL A 168 -6.00 37.59 0.21
N SER A 169 -6.05 38.91 0.16
CA SER A 169 -7.18 39.71 0.64
C SER A 169 -7.78 40.57 -0.49
N PHE A 170 -9.01 41.04 -0.28
CA PHE A 170 -9.73 41.88 -1.23
C PHE A 170 -8.91 43.13 -1.56
N GLY A 171 -8.74 43.41 -2.85
CA GLY A 171 -8.01 44.58 -3.36
C GLY A 171 -6.50 44.42 -3.46
N GLU A 172 -5.91 43.35 -2.91
CA GLU A 172 -4.47 43.08 -3.03
C GLU A 172 -4.05 42.81 -4.49
N THR A 173 -2.80 43.15 -4.81
CA THR A 173 -2.19 42.83 -6.11
C THR A 173 -1.46 41.51 -6.06
N VAL A 174 -1.85 40.61 -6.96
CA VAL A 174 -1.32 39.24 -7.05
C VAL A 174 -0.62 39.05 -8.39
N VAL A 175 0.63 38.62 -8.35
CA VAL A 175 1.40 38.22 -9.55
C VAL A 175 1.33 36.71 -9.71
N VAL A 176 1.00 36.22 -10.90
CA VAL A 176 1.04 34.79 -11.25
C VAL A 176 2.18 34.55 -12.23
N VAL A 177 3.19 33.79 -11.79
CA VAL A 177 4.39 33.48 -12.59
C VAL A 177 4.25 32.11 -13.23
N GLY A 178 4.05 32.10 -14.55
CA GLY A 178 3.75 30.94 -15.40
C GLY A 178 2.25 30.84 -15.70
N ALA A 179 1.80 31.36 -16.83
CA ALA A 179 0.41 31.38 -17.29
C ALA A 179 0.02 30.14 -18.13
N GLY A 180 0.59 28.97 -17.82
CA GLY A 180 0.09 27.67 -18.30
C GLY A 180 -1.24 27.29 -17.65
N LEU A 181 -1.68 26.02 -17.75
CA LEU A 181 -3.00 25.58 -17.26
C LEU A 181 -3.28 25.97 -15.79
N VAL A 182 -2.37 25.63 -14.87
CA VAL A 182 -2.52 25.97 -13.44
C VAL A 182 -2.46 27.48 -13.21
N GLY A 183 -1.64 28.20 -13.98
CA GLY A 183 -1.55 29.66 -13.91
C GLY A 183 -2.83 30.35 -14.37
N ALA A 184 -3.40 29.91 -15.49
CA ALA A 184 -4.65 30.41 -16.02
C ALA A 184 -5.83 30.21 -15.05
N LEU A 185 -5.88 29.05 -14.39
CA LEU A 185 -6.85 28.79 -13.31
C LEU A 185 -6.57 29.72 -12.11
N THR A 186 -5.31 29.86 -11.70
CA THR A 186 -4.89 30.75 -10.60
C THR A 186 -5.29 32.20 -10.86
N VAL A 187 -5.14 32.69 -12.10
CA VAL A 187 -5.54 34.04 -12.50
C VAL A 187 -7.03 34.28 -12.25
N GLN A 188 -7.88 33.36 -12.73
CA GLN A 188 -9.33 33.45 -12.55
C GLN A 188 -9.72 33.37 -11.07
N LEU A 189 -9.10 32.46 -10.32
CA LEU A 189 -9.39 32.24 -8.90
C LEU A 189 -8.94 33.42 -8.03
N ALA A 190 -7.77 34.00 -8.28
CA ALA A 190 -7.31 35.20 -7.57
C ALA A 190 -8.21 36.41 -7.88
N LYS A 191 -8.67 36.55 -9.14
CA LYS A 191 -9.66 37.57 -9.49
C LYS A 191 -10.99 37.35 -8.77
N ALA A 192 -11.48 36.12 -8.72
CA ALA A 192 -12.71 35.76 -8.01
C ALA A 192 -12.60 35.99 -6.49
N ALA A 193 -11.39 35.90 -5.93
CA ALA A 193 -11.10 36.27 -4.54
C ALA A 193 -11.06 37.81 -4.30
N GLY A 194 -11.28 38.62 -5.35
CA GLY A 194 -11.29 40.08 -5.27
C GLY A 194 -9.92 40.73 -5.43
N CYS A 195 -8.91 39.99 -5.91
CA CYS A 195 -7.56 40.52 -6.13
C CYS A 195 -7.39 41.15 -7.52
N ARG A 196 -6.40 42.04 -7.62
CA ARG A 196 -5.92 42.62 -8.87
C ARG A 196 -4.76 41.77 -9.40
N VAL A 197 -4.99 41.09 -10.51
CA VAL A 197 -4.08 40.04 -10.99
C VAL A 197 -3.19 40.51 -12.13
N VAL A 198 -1.88 40.26 -12.00
CA VAL A 198 -0.89 40.39 -13.08
C VAL A 198 -0.37 39.00 -13.45
N ALA A 199 -0.38 38.64 -14.73
CA ALA A 199 0.16 37.36 -15.20
C ALA A 199 1.51 37.54 -15.90
N ILE A 200 2.42 36.59 -15.73
CA ILE A 200 3.75 36.62 -16.33
C ILE A 200 4.04 35.25 -16.95
N ASP A 201 4.48 35.21 -18.21
CA ASP A 201 4.92 33.99 -18.87
C ASP A 201 6.04 34.30 -19.87
N LEU A 202 6.79 33.27 -20.30
CA LEU A 202 7.78 33.39 -21.37
C LEU A 202 7.11 33.40 -22.76
N ASP A 203 5.94 32.76 -22.87
CA ASP A 203 5.20 32.62 -24.13
C ASP A 203 4.25 33.83 -24.33
N PRO A 204 4.46 34.67 -25.36
CA PRO A 204 3.61 35.83 -25.63
C PRO A 204 2.13 35.48 -25.84
N GLU A 205 1.82 34.28 -26.37
CA GLU A 205 0.44 33.86 -26.57
C GLU A 205 -0.26 33.54 -25.24
N ARG A 206 0.48 32.99 -24.27
CA ARG A 206 -0.04 32.79 -22.91
C ARG A 206 -0.24 34.10 -22.17
N VAL A 207 0.64 35.07 -22.39
CA VAL A 207 0.48 36.43 -21.86
C VAL A 207 -0.80 37.06 -22.39
N ARG A 208 -1.05 36.97 -23.71
CA ARG A 208 -2.27 37.46 -24.35
C ARG A 208 -3.52 36.78 -23.78
N ARG A 209 -3.51 35.45 -23.72
CA ARG A 209 -4.62 34.64 -23.18
C ARG A 209 -4.89 34.88 -21.70
N ALA A 210 -3.87 35.15 -20.90
CA ALA A 210 -4.06 35.45 -19.49
C ALA A 210 -4.97 36.67 -19.27
N VAL A 211 -4.89 37.68 -20.13
CA VAL A 211 -5.78 38.85 -20.11
C VAL A 211 -7.21 38.47 -20.50
N GLU A 212 -7.37 37.67 -21.56
CA GLU A 212 -8.68 37.13 -21.98
C GLU A 212 -9.36 36.32 -20.87
N LEU A 213 -8.55 35.61 -20.08
CA LEU A 213 -8.97 34.81 -18.93
C LEU A 213 -9.04 35.61 -17.63
N GLY A 214 -8.89 36.93 -17.69
CA GLY A 214 -9.26 37.83 -16.59
C GLY A 214 -8.10 38.49 -15.84
N ALA A 215 -6.84 38.25 -16.21
CA ALA A 215 -5.73 39.06 -15.70
C ALA A 215 -5.96 40.54 -16.07
N HIS A 216 -5.64 41.43 -15.14
CA HIS A 216 -5.81 42.87 -15.35
C HIS A 216 -4.63 43.46 -16.14
N ALA A 217 -3.47 42.83 -16.03
CA ALA A 217 -2.30 43.08 -16.86
C ALA A 217 -1.55 41.75 -17.06
N ALA A 218 -0.80 41.64 -18.15
CA ALA A 218 0.10 40.52 -18.36
C ALA A 218 1.36 40.97 -19.10
N PHE A 219 2.50 40.38 -18.77
CA PHE A 219 3.81 40.76 -19.31
C PHE A 219 4.66 39.54 -19.67
N VAL A 220 5.54 39.70 -20.65
CA VAL A 220 6.55 38.68 -20.99
C VAL A 220 7.65 38.72 -19.94
N ALA A 221 8.13 37.55 -19.50
CA ALA A 221 9.02 37.42 -18.35
C ALA A 221 10.43 37.99 -18.56
N ASP A 222 10.86 38.20 -19.81
CA ASP A 222 12.15 38.77 -20.20
C ASP A 222 12.13 40.29 -20.43
N ASP A 223 10.98 40.96 -20.21
CA ASP A 223 10.88 42.41 -20.30
C ASP A 223 11.80 43.06 -19.23
N PRO A 224 12.82 43.84 -19.64
CA PRO A 224 13.72 44.49 -18.68
C PRO A 224 13.03 45.53 -17.81
N ARG A 225 11.82 45.99 -18.19
CA ARG A 225 10.98 46.92 -17.41
C ARG A 225 9.93 46.21 -16.56
N LEU A 226 10.00 44.89 -16.41
CA LEU A 226 8.99 44.11 -15.70
C LEU A 226 8.78 44.58 -14.25
N PRO A 227 9.84 44.84 -13.43
CA PRO A 227 9.66 45.36 -12.08
C PRO A 227 8.97 46.73 -12.04
N GLU A 228 9.34 47.64 -12.94
CA GLU A 228 8.74 48.97 -13.04
C GLU A 228 7.27 48.88 -13.44
N ARG A 229 6.92 48.06 -14.44
CA ARG A 229 5.53 47.86 -14.89
C ARG A 229 4.64 47.27 -13.79
N VAL A 230 5.14 46.27 -13.07
CA VAL A 230 4.38 45.67 -11.95
C VAL A 230 4.18 46.71 -10.85
N LYS A 231 5.22 47.51 -10.54
CA LYS A 231 5.12 48.59 -9.56
C LYS A 231 4.18 49.71 -10.00
N GLU A 232 4.18 50.10 -11.27
CA GLU A 232 3.23 51.07 -11.83
C GLU A 232 1.78 50.57 -11.70
N PHE A 233 1.54 49.28 -11.94
CA PHE A 233 0.22 48.67 -11.78
C PHE A 233 -0.20 48.58 -10.30
N SER A 234 0.70 48.14 -9.41
CA SER A 234 0.40 47.84 -8.01
C SER A 234 0.61 49.01 -7.04
N ARG A 235 1.26 50.09 -7.50
CA ARG A 235 1.74 51.29 -6.76
C ARG A 235 2.99 51.07 -5.91
N TYR A 236 3.13 49.93 -5.23
CA TYR A 236 4.19 49.71 -4.22
C TYR A 236 5.02 48.42 -4.42
N GLY A 237 4.77 47.66 -5.48
CA GLY A 237 5.14 46.24 -5.58
C GLY A 237 3.94 45.32 -5.27
N ALA A 238 3.96 44.07 -5.72
CA ALA A 238 2.83 43.15 -5.52
C ALA A 238 2.78 42.62 -4.08
N ASP A 239 1.58 42.27 -3.60
CA ASP A 239 1.36 41.71 -2.26
C ASP A 239 1.73 40.23 -2.17
N ALA A 240 1.39 39.47 -3.23
CA ALA A 240 1.70 38.06 -3.34
C ALA A 240 2.14 37.67 -4.75
N ALA A 241 3.03 36.68 -4.84
CA ALA A 241 3.49 36.06 -6.07
C ALA A 241 3.25 34.55 -6.01
N LEU A 242 2.44 34.03 -6.93
CA LEU A 242 2.12 32.61 -7.05
C LEU A 242 2.87 32.03 -8.24
N ILE A 243 3.81 31.12 -7.96
CA ILE A 243 4.67 30.51 -8.95
C ILE A 243 4.04 29.20 -9.40
N THR A 244 3.50 29.18 -10.61
CA THR A 244 2.85 28.04 -11.27
C THR A 244 3.66 27.47 -12.43
N ALA A 245 4.86 28.01 -12.67
CA ALA A 245 5.81 27.51 -13.65
C ALA A 245 6.41 26.15 -13.27
N ALA A 246 6.94 25.41 -14.26
CA ALA A 246 7.68 24.17 -14.04
C ALA A 246 9.06 24.28 -14.72
N THR A 247 10.14 24.30 -13.94
CA THR A 247 11.53 24.43 -14.42
C THR A 247 12.52 23.97 -13.35
N ARG A 248 13.74 23.60 -13.72
CA ARG A 248 14.80 23.35 -12.71
C ARG A 248 15.46 24.62 -12.19
N SER A 249 15.23 25.75 -12.85
CA SER A 249 15.81 27.05 -12.48
C SER A 249 15.09 27.68 -11.29
N SER A 250 15.85 28.40 -10.46
CA SER A 250 15.35 29.24 -9.36
C SER A 250 14.93 30.64 -9.83
N ALA A 251 15.05 30.95 -11.13
CA ALA A 251 14.69 32.25 -11.72
C ALA A 251 13.24 32.70 -11.42
N PRO A 252 12.20 31.84 -11.39
CA PRO A 252 10.86 32.28 -11.00
C PRO A 252 10.78 32.81 -9.56
N LEU A 253 11.57 32.24 -8.65
CA LEU A 253 11.65 32.68 -7.25
C LEU A 253 12.39 34.01 -7.12
N GLU A 254 13.50 34.17 -7.85
CA GLU A 254 14.24 35.44 -7.92
C GLU A 254 13.39 36.56 -8.50
N MET A 255 12.66 36.27 -9.58
CA MET A 255 11.70 37.19 -10.19
C MET A 255 10.61 37.59 -9.20
N ALA A 256 9.99 36.63 -8.51
CA ALA A 256 8.99 36.92 -7.49
C ALA A 256 9.53 37.88 -6.41
N ALA A 257 10.76 37.67 -5.94
CA ALA A 257 11.38 38.54 -4.94
C ALA A 257 11.57 39.99 -5.44
N GLN A 258 11.86 40.18 -6.72
CA GLN A 258 12.01 41.52 -7.32
C GLN A 258 10.67 42.25 -7.43
N LEU A 259 9.61 41.54 -7.79
CA LEU A 259 8.28 42.12 -8.08
C LEU A 259 7.44 42.45 -6.84
N LEU A 260 7.72 41.79 -5.72
CA LEU A 260 6.99 41.97 -4.47
C LEU A 260 7.37 43.28 -3.75
N ARG A 261 6.41 43.85 -3.01
CA ARG A 261 6.67 44.90 -2.02
C ARG A 261 7.36 44.32 -0.77
N ASP A 262 7.80 45.19 0.13
CA ASP A 262 8.23 44.81 1.47
C ASP A 262 7.13 44.01 2.19
N ARG A 263 7.53 42.93 2.85
CA ARG A 263 6.68 41.94 3.53
C ARG A 263 5.68 41.24 2.60
N GLY A 264 6.04 41.10 1.32
CA GLY A 264 5.29 40.33 0.34
C GLY A 264 5.42 38.82 0.55
N ARG A 265 4.53 38.05 -0.09
CA ARG A 265 4.41 36.61 0.10
C ARG A 265 4.66 35.86 -1.22
N VAL A 266 5.55 34.88 -1.21
CA VAL A 266 5.76 33.96 -2.34
C VAL A 266 5.11 32.62 -2.04
N VAL A 267 4.30 32.12 -2.97
CA VAL A 267 3.74 30.76 -2.93
C VAL A 267 4.29 29.97 -4.10
N VAL A 268 4.98 28.88 -3.80
CA VAL A 268 5.48 27.94 -4.80
C VAL A 268 4.43 26.85 -5.00
N VAL A 269 3.79 26.85 -6.17
CA VAL A 269 2.77 25.86 -6.57
C VAL A 269 3.33 24.85 -7.57
N GLY A 270 4.13 25.33 -8.53
CA GLY A 270 4.79 24.50 -9.54
C GLY A 270 6.11 23.88 -9.08
N ASP A 271 6.71 23.04 -9.94
CA ASP A 271 8.00 22.40 -9.71
C ASP A 271 9.14 23.31 -10.20
N VAL A 272 9.69 24.14 -9.31
CA VAL A 272 10.77 25.10 -9.59
C VAL A 272 12.02 24.83 -8.77
N GLY A 273 13.18 25.35 -9.21
CA GLY A 273 14.37 25.41 -8.36
C GLY A 273 14.12 26.26 -7.11
N LEU A 274 14.71 25.85 -5.99
CA LEU A 274 14.50 26.48 -4.67
C LEU A 274 15.79 27.07 -4.08
N ASP A 275 16.77 27.42 -4.93
CA ASP A 275 17.95 28.15 -4.47
C ASP A 275 17.52 29.56 -4.05
N VAL A 276 17.48 29.79 -2.74
CA VAL A 276 16.86 30.98 -2.16
C VAL A 276 17.81 32.20 -2.27
N PRO A 277 17.42 33.30 -2.96
CA PRO A 277 18.24 34.49 -3.05
C PRO A 277 18.18 35.30 -1.74
N ARG A 278 18.99 34.92 -0.74
CA ARG A 278 18.93 35.46 0.63
C ARG A 278 18.90 36.99 0.68
N ALA A 279 19.75 37.67 -0.09
CA ALA A 279 19.82 39.13 -0.08
C ALA A 279 18.48 39.78 -0.51
N ALA A 280 17.83 39.22 -1.54
CA ALA A 280 16.58 39.73 -2.08
C ALA A 280 15.38 39.45 -1.17
N LEU A 281 15.35 38.28 -0.51
CA LEU A 281 14.29 37.98 0.46
C LEU A 281 14.46 38.74 1.77
N TYR A 282 15.70 38.86 2.25
CA TYR A 282 16.01 39.47 3.55
C TYR A 282 15.75 40.97 3.54
N SER A 283 16.16 41.69 2.49
CA SER A 283 15.99 43.14 2.41
C SER A 283 14.53 43.59 2.46
N LYS A 284 13.62 42.77 1.94
CA LYS A 284 12.18 43.03 1.90
C LYS A 284 11.40 42.23 2.96
N GLU A 285 12.05 41.41 3.78
CA GLU A 285 11.39 40.51 4.74
C GLU A 285 10.28 39.65 4.12
N LEU A 286 10.58 39.01 2.98
CA LEU A 286 9.61 38.19 2.25
C LEU A 286 9.39 36.82 2.93
N SER A 287 8.17 36.31 2.84
CA SER A 287 7.86 34.92 3.21
C SER A 287 7.77 34.02 1.97
N VAL A 288 8.19 32.76 2.12
CA VAL A 288 8.09 31.74 1.06
C VAL A 288 7.36 30.53 1.60
N THR A 289 6.31 30.10 0.91
CA THR A 289 5.48 28.94 1.29
C THR A 289 5.36 27.96 0.12
N LEU A 290 5.44 26.67 0.42
CA LEU A 290 5.20 25.60 -0.55
C LEU A 290 3.73 25.18 -0.50
N SER A 291 3.05 25.19 -1.65
CA SER A 291 1.67 24.72 -1.76
C SER A 291 1.61 23.20 -1.90
N ARG A 292 0.93 22.54 -0.97
CA ARG A 292 0.73 21.08 -1.02
C ARG A 292 -0.41 20.72 -1.98
N SER A 293 -0.08 20.49 -3.25
CA SER A 293 -1.04 19.97 -4.27
C SER A 293 -2.41 20.66 -4.16
N TYR A 294 -3.51 19.90 -4.01
CA TYR A 294 -4.87 20.42 -3.83
C TYR A 294 -5.33 20.48 -2.37
N GLY A 295 -4.39 20.43 -1.41
CA GLY A 295 -4.62 20.85 -0.02
C GLY A 295 -4.44 19.78 1.07
N PRO A 296 -4.83 20.11 2.31
CA PRO A 296 -4.89 19.17 3.44
C PRO A 296 -5.70 17.91 3.13
N GLY A 297 -5.23 16.75 3.59
CA GLY A 297 -5.68 15.42 3.15
C GLY A 297 -4.64 14.74 2.27
N ARG A 298 -3.94 15.52 1.43
CA ARG A 298 -2.94 14.96 0.53
C ARG A 298 -1.79 14.34 1.32
N TYR A 299 -1.43 13.10 0.97
CA TYR A 299 -0.40 12.30 1.63
C TYR A 299 -0.78 11.82 3.05
N ASP A 300 -2.07 11.86 3.39
CA ASP A 300 -2.62 11.27 4.61
C ASP A 300 -3.47 10.05 4.24
N PRO A 301 -2.97 8.81 4.43
CA PRO A 301 -3.72 7.60 4.13
C PRO A 301 -5.03 7.46 4.93
N VAL A 302 -5.12 8.04 6.13
CA VAL A 302 -6.35 8.04 6.92
C VAL A 302 -7.42 8.90 6.23
N TYR A 303 -7.01 9.98 5.59
CA TYR A 303 -7.91 10.81 4.81
C TYR A 303 -8.25 10.19 3.45
N GLU A 304 -7.23 9.86 2.66
CA GLU A 304 -7.35 9.44 1.26
C GLU A 304 -7.83 7.99 1.12
N GLU A 305 -7.35 7.05 1.94
CA GLU A 305 -7.63 5.61 1.75
C GLU A 305 -8.79 5.13 2.63
N THR A 306 -8.84 5.55 3.90
CA THR A 306 -9.89 5.08 4.84
C THR A 306 -11.13 5.97 4.86
N GLY A 307 -11.07 7.16 4.23
CA GLY A 307 -12.21 8.06 4.10
C GLY A 307 -12.57 8.81 5.38
N ILE A 308 -11.67 8.89 6.36
CA ILE A 308 -11.90 9.63 7.62
C ILE A 308 -11.52 11.10 7.41
N ASP A 309 -12.51 11.98 7.38
CA ASP A 309 -12.33 13.42 7.17
C ASP A 309 -11.83 14.13 8.45
N TYR A 310 -11.17 15.28 8.29
CA TYR A 310 -10.81 16.17 9.39
C TYR A 310 -12.05 16.91 9.90
N PRO A 311 -12.14 17.14 11.22
CA PRO A 311 -13.22 17.94 11.75
C PRO A 311 -13.16 19.36 11.17
N ILE A 312 -14.30 19.83 10.63
CA ILE A 312 -14.43 21.08 9.88
C ILE A 312 -13.91 22.32 10.62
N GLY A 313 -13.99 22.32 11.96
CA GLY A 313 -13.52 23.42 12.81
C GLY A 313 -12.00 23.56 12.90
N TYR A 314 -11.24 22.49 12.62
CA TYR A 314 -9.77 22.52 12.64
C TYR A 314 -9.19 22.70 11.23
N VAL A 315 -9.77 22.01 10.25
CA VAL A 315 -9.32 22.08 8.85
C VAL A 315 -10.53 22.40 7.99
N ARG A 316 -10.71 23.69 7.66
CA ARG A 316 -11.84 24.13 6.83
C ARG A 316 -11.76 23.60 5.39
N TRP A 317 -10.56 23.58 4.84
CA TRP A 317 -10.30 23.33 3.43
C TRP A 317 -9.44 22.10 3.25
N THR A 318 -10.09 21.00 2.89
CA THR A 318 -9.45 19.73 2.50
C THR A 318 -9.42 19.60 0.98
N GLU A 319 -8.74 18.59 0.47
CA GLU A 319 -8.75 18.20 -0.94
C GLU A 319 -10.17 18.15 -1.53
N ARG A 320 -11.09 17.43 -0.87
CA ARG A 320 -12.49 17.34 -1.25
C ARG A 320 -13.16 18.72 -1.33
N ARG A 321 -13.00 19.53 -0.28
CA ARG A 321 -13.67 20.83 -0.17
C ARG A 321 -13.06 21.89 -1.10
N ASN A 322 -11.80 21.75 -1.49
CA ASN A 322 -11.20 22.51 -2.58
C ASN A 322 -11.87 22.14 -3.92
N MET A 323 -12.06 20.84 -4.19
CA MET A 323 -12.75 20.38 -5.41
C MET A 323 -14.22 20.82 -5.47
N GLU A 324 -14.96 20.74 -4.35
CA GLU A 324 -16.33 21.27 -4.25
C GLU A 324 -16.38 22.76 -4.60
N ALA A 325 -15.51 23.56 -3.99
CA ALA A 325 -15.47 25.00 -4.24
C ALA A 325 -15.12 25.35 -5.70
N VAL A 326 -14.30 24.54 -6.38
CA VAL A 326 -14.01 24.71 -7.81
C VAL A 326 -15.27 24.49 -8.65
N LEU A 327 -16.04 23.45 -8.35
CA LEU A 327 -17.30 23.17 -9.04
C LEU A 327 -18.35 24.26 -8.78
N ASP A 328 -18.42 24.80 -7.56
CA ASP A 328 -19.29 25.94 -7.23
C ASP A 328 -18.94 27.20 -8.05
N LEU A 329 -17.64 27.47 -8.24
CA LEU A 329 -17.18 28.59 -9.07
C LEU A 329 -17.44 28.36 -10.56
N MET A 330 -17.35 27.12 -11.05
CA MET A 330 -17.78 26.78 -12.41
C MET A 330 -19.29 26.95 -12.59
N GLN A 331 -20.08 26.52 -11.60
CA GLN A 331 -21.53 26.63 -11.62
C GLN A 331 -21.99 28.09 -11.67
N THR A 332 -21.35 28.96 -10.90
CA THR A 332 -21.61 30.41 -10.89
C THR A 332 -20.96 31.17 -12.04
N ARG A 333 -20.20 30.48 -12.91
CA ARG A 333 -19.40 31.03 -14.02
C ARG A 333 -18.30 32.01 -13.59
N ALA A 334 -17.96 32.05 -12.30
CA ALA A 334 -16.80 32.77 -11.78
C ALA A 334 -15.47 32.12 -12.23
N LEU A 335 -15.52 30.84 -12.60
CA LEU A 335 -14.42 30.10 -13.22
C LEU A 335 -14.86 29.54 -14.57
N ASN A 336 -14.26 30.03 -15.66
CA ASN A 336 -14.51 29.55 -17.02
C ASN A 336 -13.35 28.68 -17.50
N VAL A 337 -13.62 27.38 -17.68
CA VAL A 337 -12.60 26.39 -18.08
C VAL A 337 -12.71 25.95 -19.53
N ALA A 338 -13.80 26.29 -20.24
CA ALA A 338 -13.96 25.88 -21.64
C ALA A 338 -12.79 26.29 -22.54
N PRO A 339 -12.24 27.52 -22.45
CA PRO A 339 -11.09 27.92 -23.27
C PRO A 339 -9.79 27.18 -22.93
N LEU A 340 -9.74 26.49 -21.78
CA LEU A 340 -8.58 25.74 -21.32
C LEU A 340 -8.58 24.29 -21.83
N LEU A 341 -9.70 23.80 -22.35
CA LEU A 341 -9.86 22.44 -22.89
C LEU A 341 -9.62 22.46 -24.41
N GLU A 342 -8.37 22.66 -24.80
CA GLU A 342 -7.99 23.02 -26.17
C GLU A 342 -8.17 21.92 -27.20
N ARG A 343 -8.07 20.68 -26.75
CA ARG A 343 -8.18 19.50 -27.61
C ARG A 343 -8.91 18.39 -26.90
N GLU A 344 -9.82 17.77 -27.62
CA GLU A 344 -10.43 16.50 -27.25
C GLU A 344 -9.84 15.37 -28.10
N CYS A 345 -9.57 14.22 -27.49
CA CYS A 345 -9.23 13.00 -28.22
C CYS A 345 -9.94 11.79 -27.59
N SER A 346 -10.06 10.70 -28.35
CA SER A 346 -10.52 9.43 -27.78
C SER A 346 -9.42 8.78 -26.94
N VAL A 347 -9.78 7.85 -26.05
CA VAL A 347 -8.81 7.06 -25.28
C VAL A 347 -7.83 6.30 -26.19
N GLU A 348 -8.25 5.87 -27.38
CA GLU A 348 -7.39 5.21 -28.39
C GLU A 348 -6.24 6.08 -28.86
N ASP A 349 -6.47 7.38 -28.98
CA ASP A 349 -5.52 8.36 -29.54
C ASP A 349 -4.61 8.95 -28.46
N ALA A 350 -4.69 8.46 -27.22
CA ALA A 350 -4.00 9.04 -26.09
C ALA A 350 -2.47 9.06 -26.26
N ALA A 351 -1.88 8.02 -26.86
CA ALA A 351 -0.44 7.99 -27.14
C ALA A 351 -0.01 9.16 -28.05
N GLN A 352 -0.81 9.48 -29.07
CA GLN A 352 -0.59 10.63 -29.94
C GLN A 352 -0.81 11.95 -29.19
N ALA A 353 -1.82 12.02 -28.31
CA ALA A 353 -2.06 13.20 -27.47
C ALA A 353 -0.86 13.53 -26.57
N TYR A 354 -0.20 12.53 -25.97
CA TYR A 354 1.03 12.75 -25.20
C TYR A 354 2.19 13.24 -26.07
N GLN A 355 2.33 12.75 -27.31
CA GLN A 355 3.34 13.25 -28.25
C GLN A 355 3.05 14.71 -28.64
N ASP A 356 1.79 15.06 -28.86
CA ASP A 356 1.38 16.41 -29.22
C ASP A 356 1.62 17.42 -28.08
N LEU A 357 1.38 17.02 -26.82
CA LEU A 357 1.77 17.79 -25.63
C LEU A 357 3.28 17.97 -25.51
N ARG A 358 4.06 16.93 -25.88
CA ARG A 358 5.52 16.98 -25.85
C ARG A 358 6.07 17.98 -26.86
N ASP A 359 5.51 17.98 -28.06
CA ASP A 359 5.91 18.85 -29.17
C ASP A 359 5.34 20.28 -29.04
N GLY A 360 4.59 20.56 -27.97
CA GLY A 360 4.01 21.87 -27.69
C GLY A 360 2.81 22.24 -28.57
N ARG A 361 2.19 21.26 -29.25
CA ARG A 361 1.03 21.46 -30.13
C ARG A 361 -0.29 21.64 -29.38
N ALA A 362 -0.34 21.26 -28.11
CA ALA A 362 -1.45 21.51 -27.20
C ALA A 362 -0.91 21.69 -25.78
N TYR A 363 -1.62 22.42 -24.92
CA TYR A 363 -1.27 22.63 -23.52
C TYR A 363 -2.12 21.77 -22.58
N THR A 364 -3.34 21.45 -23.00
CA THR A 364 -4.28 20.61 -22.26
C THR A 364 -5.03 19.70 -23.23
N VAL A 365 -5.14 18.41 -22.89
CA VAL A 365 -5.92 17.46 -23.69
C VAL A 365 -6.99 16.82 -22.82
N LEU A 366 -8.23 16.87 -23.28
CA LEU A 366 -9.35 16.14 -22.72
C LEU A 366 -9.44 14.77 -23.41
N ILE A 367 -9.35 13.70 -22.64
CA ILE A 367 -9.56 12.34 -23.12
C ILE A 367 -11.02 11.98 -22.89
N ARG A 368 -11.72 11.67 -23.98
CA ARG A 368 -13.09 11.14 -23.95
C ARG A 368 -13.06 9.62 -23.98
N TYR A 369 -13.90 9.01 -23.15
CA TYR A 369 -14.14 7.57 -23.15
C TYR A 369 -15.47 7.27 -23.83
N PRO A 370 -15.46 6.71 -25.05
CA PRO A 370 -16.70 6.38 -25.75
C PRO A 370 -17.35 5.18 -25.07
N PHE A 371 -18.58 5.39 -24.58
CA PHE A 371 -19.48 4.30 -24.21
C PHE A 371 -20.66 4.33 -25.19
N PRO A 372 -21.06 3.20 -25.77
CA PRO A 372 -22.36 3.15 -26.43
C PRO A 372 -23.42 3.56 -25.40
N SER A 373 -24.36 4.41 -25.80
CA SER A 373 -25.51 4.74 -24.98
C SER A 373 -26.31 3.46 -24.75
N VAL A 374 -26.11 2.78 -23.63
CA VAL A 374 -26.87 1.58 -23.31
C VAL A 374 -27.34 1.60 -21.86
N SER A 375 -28.65 1.75 -21.74
CA SER A 375 -29.48 1.09 -20.76
C SER A 375 -29.22 -0.42 -20.78
N SER A 376 -28.20 -0.89 -20.08
CA SER A 376 -28.16 -2.29 -19.66
C SER A 376 -27.42 -2.39 -18.35
N PRO A 377 -28.04 -2.99 -17.32
CA PRO A 377 -27.34 -3.43 -16.13
C PRO A 377 -26.15 -4.31 -16.52
N LEU A 378 -25.06 -4.22 -15.77
CA LEU A 378 -24.04 -5.25 -15.80
C LEU A 378 -24.75 -6.62 -15.64
N PRO A 379 -24.46 -7.61 -16.49
CA PRO A 379 -25.09 -8.92 -16.34
C PRO A 379 -24.79 -9.44 -14.94
N ALA A 380 -25.87 -9.72 -14.19
CA ALA A 380 -25.75 -10.39 -12.91
C ALA A 380 -24.92 -11.68 -13.09
N PRO A 381 -24.02 -12.02 -12.15
CA PRO A 381 -23.23 -13.23 -12.26
C PRO A 381 -24.17 -14.43 -12.35
N GLN A 382 -24.26 -15.03 -13.55
CA GLN A 382 -24.96 -16.28 -13.74
C GLN A 382 -24.20 -17.34 -12.95
N ALA A 383 -24.93 -18.14 -12.18
CA ALA A 383 -24.38 -19.33 -11.55
C ALA A 383 -23.90 -20.29 -12.64
N VAL A 384 -22.60 -20.22 -12.96
CA VAL A 384 -21.97 -21.18 -13.86
C VAL A 384 -22.00 -22.53 -13.14
N ALA A 385 -22.53 -23.55 -13.83
CA ALA A 385 -22.49 -24.92 -13.33
C ALA A 385 -21.06 -25.28 -12.91
N ALA A 386 -20.91 -25.93 -11.75
CA ALA A 386 -19.61 -26.29 -11.20
C ALA A 386 -18.75 -26.96 -12.29
N PRO A 387 -17.53 -26.47 -12.55
CA PRO A 387 -16.68 -27.06 -13.57
C PRO A 387 -16.45 -28.53 -13.23
N GLN A 388 -16.80 -29.43 -14.16
CA GLN A 388 -16.40 -30.83 -14.02
C GLN A 388 -14.88 -30.91 -14.15
N PRO A 389 -14.19 -31.72 -13.33
CA PRO A 389 -12.75 -31.92 -13.46
C PRO A 389 -12.44 -32.46 -14.86
N ARG A 390 -11.90 -31.61 -15.74
CA ARG A 390 -11.30 -32.09 -16.98
C ARG A 390 -9.90 -32.57 -16.65
N ALA A 391 -9.62 -33.83 -16.97
CA ALA A 391 -8.26 -34.34 -16.99
C ALA A 391 -7.50 -33.67 -18.14
N THR A 392 -7.00 -32.45 -17.92
CA THR A 392 -6.05 -31.81 -18.82
C THR A 392 -4.64 -32.28 -18.49
N ALA A 393 -3.78 -32.38 -19.50
CA ALA A 393 -2.38 -32.78 -19.32
C ALA A 393 -1.59 -31.84 -18.37
N SER A 394 -2.08 -30.60 -18.17
CA SER A 394 -1.50 -29.56 -17.32
C SER A 394 -2.56 -28.93 -16.41
N LEU A 395 -2.20 -28.63 -15.17
CA LEU A 395 -3.02 -27.95 -14.16
C LEU A 395 -2.99 -26.43 -14.39
N ARG A 396 -4.13 -25.83 -14.70
CA ARG A 396 -4.27 -24.39 -14.95
C ARG A 396 -4.51 -23.64 -13.63
N ILE A 397 -3.51 -22.88 -13.20
CA ILE A 397 -3.55 -22.13 -11.94
C ILE A 397 -4.07 -20.72 -12.19
N GLY A 398 -5.07 -20.33 -11.41
CA GLY A 398 -5.48 -18.95 -11.21
C GLY A 398 -4.85 -18.40 -9.93
N SER A 399 -4.28 -17.21 -9.95
CA SER A 399 -3.73 -16.57 -8.75
C SER A 399 -4.44 -15.25 -8.44
N ILE A 400 -4.85 -15.08 -7.18
CA ILE A 400 -5.34 -13.82 -6.65
C ILE A 400 -4.23 -13.26 -5.77
N GLY A 401 -3.65 -12.13 -6.16
CA GLY A 401 -2.52 -11.50 -5.49
C GLY A 401 -1.22 -11.60 -6.27
N ALA A 402 -0.64 -10.44 -6.60
CA ALA A 402 0.63 -10.32 -7.31
C ALA A 402 1.73 -9.68 -6.43
N GLY A 403 1.70 -10.00 -5.13
CA GLY A 403 2.62 -9.45 -4.14
C GLY A 403 4.09 -9.77 -4.44
N SER A 404 5.01 -9.05 -3.80
CA SER A 404 6.45 -9.24 -3.99
C SER A 404 6.91 -10.66 -3.69
N PHE A 405 6.32 -11.30 -2.67
CA PHE A 405 6.59 -12.69 -2.33
C PHE A 405 6.11 -13.66 -3.42
N ALA A 406 4.88 -13.50 -3.91
CA ALA A 406 4.33 -14.30 -5.00
C ALA A 406 5.21 -14.21 -6.27
N CYS A 407 5.53 -12.98 -6.69
CA CYS A 407 6.38 -12.71 -7.86
C CYS A 407 7.83 -13.19 -7.67
N GLY A 408 8.37 -13.15 -6.45
CA GLY A 408 9.76 -13.50 -6.16
C GLY A 408 10.01 -14.99 -5.92
N VAL A 409 9.02 -15.71 -5.36
CA VAL A 409 9.18 -17.07 -4.82
C VAL A 409 8.18 -18.04 -5.45
N ILE A 410 6.88 -17.77 -5.35
CA ILE A 410 5.82 -18.71 -5.73
C ILE A 410 5.77 -18.89 -7.25
N PHE A 411 5.57 -17.82 -8.02
CA PHE A 411 5.43 -17.93 -9.48
C PHE A 411 6.67 -18.52 -10.17
N PRO A 412 7.92 -18.11 -9.83
CA PRO A 412 9.10 -18.74 -10.40
C PRO A 412 9.25 -20.23 -10.06
N SER A 413 8.66 -20.68 -8.95
CA SER A 413 8.65 -22.09 -8.57
C SER A 413 7.59 -22.85 -9.37
N LEU A 414 6.38 -22.31 -9.48
CA LEU A 414 5.29 -22.89 -10.28
C LEU A 414 5.67 -23.02 -11.77
N GLN A 415 6.36 -22.03 -12.35
CA GLN A 415 6.85 -22.10 -13.73
C GLN A 415 7.86 -23.22 -13.98
N LYS A 416 8.52 -23.73 -12.94
CA LYS A 416 9.48 -24.84 -13.01
C LYS A 416 8.85 -26.18 -12.65
N THR A 417 7.57 -26.21 -12.30
CA THR A 417 6.86 -27.43 -11.95
C THR A 417 6.19 -28.01 -13.19
N ASP A 418 6.51 -29.26 -13.50
CA ASP A 418 5.98 -29.94 -14.68
C ASP A 418 4.46 -30.13 -14.62
N GLY A 419 3.79 -29.87 -15.75
CA GLY A 419 2.34 -29.99 -15.86
C GLY A 419 1.56 -28.94 -15.07
N VAL A 420 2.12 -27.74 -14.93
CA VAL A 420 1.45 -26.55 -14.40
C VAL A 420 1.47 -25.45 -15.46
N THR A 421 0.36 -24.72 -15.58
CA THR A 421 0.25 -23.54 -16.44
C THR A 421 -0.32 -22.37 -15.65
N LEU A 422 0.30 -21.20 -15.78
CA LEU A 422 -0.17 -19.96 -15.15
C LEU A 422 -1.27 -19.34 -16.03
N GLU A 423 -2.52 -19.63 -15.71
CA GLU A 423 -3.66 -19.35 -16.59
C GLU A 423 -4.21 -17.93 -16.39
N ALA A 424 -4.57 -17.58 -15.16
CA ALA A 424 -5.18 -16.30 -14.86
C ALA A 424 -4.56 -15.64 -13.62
N ILE A 425 -4.44 -14.32 -13.64
CA ILE A 425 -4.03 -13.55 -12.47
C ILE A 425 -5.02 -12.43 -12.18
N ALA A 426 -5.27 -12.22 -10.89
CA ALA A 426 -6.06 -11.13 -10.35
C ALA A 426 -5.26 -10.38 -9.28
N SER A 427 -5.56 -9.10 -9.08
CA SER A 427 -4.95 -8.25 -8.06
C SER A 427 -6.00 -7.25 -7.57
N ALA A 428 -5.68 -6.48 -6.52
CA ALA A 428 -6.57 -5.44 -6.00
C ALA A 428 -6.93 -4.37 -7.05
N THR A 429 -6.08 -4.21 -8.08
CA THR A 429 -6.36 -3.35 -9.23
C THR A 429 -6.16 -4.12 -10.53
N GLY A 430 -6.98 -3.83 -11.55
CA GLY A 430 -6.83 -4.44 -12.87
C GLY A 430 -5.49 -4.12 -13.53
N ILE A 431 -4.94 -2.93 -13.28
CA ILE A 431 -3.61 -2.54 -13.76
C ILE A 431 -2.53 -3.40 -13.11
N GLY A 432 -2.63 -3.64 -11.80
CA GLY A 432 -1.73 -4.55 -11.09
C GLY A 432 -1.80 -5.97 -11.64
N ALA A 433 -3.01 -6.45 -11.98
CA ALA A 433 -3.22 -7.76 -12.61
C ALA A 433 -2.55 -7.83 -14.00
N GLU A 434 -2.75 -6.84 -14.87
CA GLU A 434 -2.14 -6.82 -16.21
C GLU A 434 -0.61 -6.67 -16.16
N SER A 435 -0.10 -5.83 -15.26
CA SER A 435 1.34 -5.69 -15.05
C SER A 435 1.96 -7.02 -14.62
N ALA A 436 1.33 -7.73 -13.68
CA ALA A 436 1.80 -9.04 -13.22
C ALA A 436 1.66 -10.10 -14.31
N ARG A 437 0.58 -10.06 -15.10
CA ARG A 437 0.35 -10.96 -16.23
C ARG A 437 1.50 -10.89 -17.22
N LYS A 438 1.91 -9.69 -17.63
CA LYS A 438 3.04 -9.49 -18.55
C LYS A 438 4.38 -9.87 -17.94
N ALA A 439 4.66 -9.41 -16.72
CA ALA A 439 5.97 -9.61 -16.09
C ALA A 439 6.25 -11.08 -15.75
N VAL A 440 5.20 -11.83 -15.37
CA VAL A 440 5.31 -13.23 -14.96
C VAL A 440 5.00 -14.18 -16.11
N GLY A 441 4.13 -13.79 -17.05
CA GLY A 441 3.71 -14.64 -18.18
C GLY A 441 2.44 -15.45 -17.91
N PHE A 442 1.44 -14.86 -17.25
CA PHE A 442 0.10 -15.47 -17.18
C PHE A 442 -0.65 -15.31 -18.52
N SER A 443 -1.54 -16.25 -18.86
CA SER A 443 -2.33 -16.14 -20.10
C SER A 443 -3.29 -14.95 -20.06
N ARG A 444 -3.99 -14.74 -18.93
CA ARG A 444 -5.07 -13.74 -18.80
C ARG A 444 -4.97 -12.95 -17.49
N ALA A 445 -5.44 -11.71 -17.51
CA ALA A 445 -5.68 -10.90 -16.32
C ALA A 445 -7.20 -10.81 -16.12
N LEU A 446 -7.68 -11.05 -14.89
CA LEU A 446 -9.11 -11.06 -14.54
C LEU A 446 -9.34 -10.31 -13.22
N THR A 447 -10.60 -9.98 -12.92
CA THR A 447 -11.02 -9.61 -11.56
C THR A 447 -11.01 -10.86 -10.65
N PRO A 448 -10.74 -10.74 -9.34
CA PRO A 448 -10.86 -11.85 -8.39
C PRO A 448 -12.14 -12.68 -8.53
N HIS A 449 -13.33 -12.06 -8.61
CA HIS A 449 -14.59 -12.80 -8.74
C HIS A 449 -14.69 -13.61 -10.06
N ALA A 450 -14.32 -13.00 -11.20
CA ALA A 450 -14.28 -13.69 -12.48
C ALA A 450 -13.29 -14.86 -12.49
N LEU A 451 -12.11 -14.71 -11.87
CA LEU A 451 -11.11 -15.77 -11.75
C LEU A 451 -11.66 -16.96 -10.93
N LEU A 452 -12.35 -16.67 -9.82
CA LEU A 452 -12.94 -17.69 -8.94
C LEU A 452 -14.03 -18.50 -9.65
N SER A 453 -14.79 -17.91 -10.56
CA SER A 453 -15.85 -18.58 -11.34
C SER A 453 -15.38 -19.14 -12.70
N ASP A 454 -14.17 -18.82 -13.16
CA ASP A 454 -13.70 -19.21 -14.49
C ASP A 454 -13.54 -20.74 -14.66
N PRO A 455 -14.23 -21.40 -15.60
CA PRO A 455 -14.10 -22.85 -15.84
C PRO A 455 -12.74 -23.26 -16.43
N ASN A 456 -11.91 -22.31 -16.86
CA ASN A 456 -10.55 -22.57 -17.32
C ASN A 456 -9.50 -22.55 -16.21
N VAL A 457 -9.89 -22.18 -14.99
CA VAL A 457 -9.02 -22.21 -13.82
C VAL A 457 -9.32 -23.46 -13.00
N ASP A 458 -8.35 -24.37 -12.94
CA ASP A 458 -8.48 -25.67 -12.26
C ASP A 458 -8.18 -25.57 -10.76
N ALA A 459 -7.28 -24.67 -10.34
CA ALA A 459 -6.92 -24.45 -8.94
C ALA A 459 -6.65 -22.96 -8.67
N VAL A 460 -6.93 -22.50 -7.45
CA VAL A 460 -6.80 -21.09 -7.05
C VAL A 460 -5.70 -20.93 -6.01
N PHE A 461 -4.80 -19.98 -6.25
CA PHE A 461 -3.74 -19.58 -5.32
C PHE A 461 -4.06 -18.19 -4.76
N ILE A 462 -4.41 -18.12 -3.48
CA ILE A 462 -4.73 -16.89 -2.76
C ILE A 462 -3.45 -16.40 -2.08
N LEU A 463 -2.84 -15.36 -2.64
CA LEU A 463 -1.53 -14.80 -2.27
C LEU A 463 -1.66 -13.31 -1.89
N THR A 464 -2.77 -12.95 -1.24
CA THR A 464 -3.16 -11.58 -0.91
C THR A 464 -2.74 -11.18 0.51
N ARG A 465 -3.31 -10.09 1.05
CA ARG A 465 -3.17 -9.72 2.46
C ARG A 465 -4.14 -10.56 3.30
N HIS A 466 -3.80 -10.74 4.58
CA HIS A 466 -4.43 -11.73 5.47
C HIS A 466 -5.97 -11.56 5.59
N ASP A 467 -6.43 -10.31 5.64
CA ASP A 467 -7.85 -9.91 5.73
C ASP A 467 -8.72 -10.41 4.57
N SER A 468 -8.12 -10.67 3.41
CA SER A 468 -8.83 -11.13 2.22
C SER A 468 -8.78 -12.65 2.00
N HIS A 469 -8.03 -13.39 2.83
CA HIS A 469 -7.87 -14.84 2.64
C HIS A 469 -9.19 -15.61 2.81
N ALA A 470 -9.90 -15.38 3.93
CA ALA A 470 -11.14 -16.09 4.23
C ALA A 470 -12.26 -15.82 3.20
N PRO A 471 -12.56 -14.57 2.81
CA PRO A 471 -13.57 -14.30 1.78
C PRO A 471 -13.29 -15.03 0.45
N TYR A 472 -12.05 -14.98 -0.05
CA TYR A 472 -11.70 -15.65 -1.31
C TYR A 472 -11.69 -17.18 -1.17
N LEU A 473 -11.24 -17.71 -0.03
CA LEU A 473 -11.25 -19.15 0.23
C LEU A 473 -12.67 -19.70 0.27
N LEU A 474 -13.59 -19.03 0.97
CA LEU A 474 -14.99 -19.43 1.05
C LEU A 474 -15.66 -19.44 -0.33
N GLU A 475 -15.39 -18.42 -1.15
CA GLU A 475 -15.91 -18.36 -2.52
C GLU A 475 -15.29 -19.45 -3.40
N ALA A 476 -13.97 -19.70 -3.32
CA ALA A 476 -13.32 -20.77 -4.07
C ALA A 476 -13.86 -22.17 -3.68
N LEU A 477 -14.09 -22.39 -2.38
CA LEU A 477 -14.76 -23.59 -1.87
C LEU A 477 -16.18 -23.68 -2.46
N ARG A 478 -16.97 -22.60 -2.47
CA ARG A 478 -18.31 -22.61 -3.07
C ARG A 478 -18.27 -22.99 -4.56
N GLN A 479 -17.26 -22.53 -5.29
CA GLN A 479 -17.08 -22.75 -6.74
C GLN A 479 -16.51 -24.12 -7.11
N GLY A 480 -16.16 -24.96 -6.13
CA GLY A 480 -15.68 -26.29 -6.44
C GLY A 480 -14.17 -26.46 -6.45
N LYS A 481 -13.39 -25.36 -6.39
CA LYS A 481 -11.97 -25.35 -6.77
C LYS A 481 -11.03 -25.76 -5.63
N PRO A 482 -9.98 -26.56 -5.91
CA PRO A 482 -8.83 -26.71 -5.04
C PRO A 482 -8.14 -25.37 -4.75
N VAL A 483 -7.76 -25.16 -3.49
CA VAL A 483 -7.21 -23.88 -3.03
C VAL A 483 -5.87 -24.05 -2.33
N PHE A 484 -4.90 -23.22 -2.72
CA PHE A 484 -3.70 -22.93 -1.95
C PHE A 484 -3.81 -21.50 -1.40
N VAL A 485 -3.64 -21.32 -0.10
CA VAL A 485 -3.69 -20.01 0.57
C VAL A 485 -2.33 -19.74 1.21
N GLU A 486 -1.76 -18.56 0.98
CA GLU A 486 -0.61 -18.13 1.78
C GLU A 486 -0.99 -17.97 3.25
N LYS A 487 -0.02 -18.12 4.16
CA LYS A 487 -0.31 -18.04 5.60
C LYS A 487 -0.67 -16.61 6.03
N PRO A 488 -1.63 -16.45 6.97
CA PRO A 488 -2.40 -17.47 7.68
C PRO A 488 -3.63 -17.95 6.90
N LEU A 489 -4.31 -19.02 7.35
CA LEU A 489 -5.57 -19.46 6.71
C LEU A 489 -6.64 -18.34 6.73
N CYS A 490 -6.79 -17.68 7.87
CA CYS A 490 -7.74 -16.61 8.15
C CYS A 490 -7.21 -15.73 9.28
N SER A 491 -7.87 -14.59 9.53
CA SER A 491 -7.45 -13.60 10.51
C SER A 491 -8.28 -13.60 11.79
N ALA A 492 -9.45 -14.25 11.80
CA ALA A 492 -10.34 -14.28 12.96
C ALA A 492 -10.97 -15.68 13.24
N PRO A 493 -11.31 -16.00 14.50
CA PRO A 493 -11.95 -17.26 14.88
C PRO A 493 -13.30 -17.52 14.19
N GLU A 494 -14.08 -16.47 13.93
CA GLU A 494 -15.38 -16.56 13.26
C GLU A 494 -15.21 -16.98 11.79
N GLU A 495 -14.17 -16.46 11.13
CA GLU A 495 -13.80 -16.86 9.77
C GLU A 495 -13.37 -18.32 9.70
N LEU A 496 -12.59 -18.78 10.69
CA LEU A 496 -12.19 -20.19 10.77
C LEU A 496 -13.41 -21.12 10.89
N SER A 497 -14.38 -20.73 11.71
CA SER A 497 -15.62 -21.48 11.89
C SER A 497 -16.41 -21.58 10.59
N ALA A 498 -16.53 -20.47 9.84
CA ALA A 498 -17.17 -20.48 8.52
C ALA A 498 -16.43 -21.35 7.50
N ILE A 499 -15.09 -21.34 7.52
CA ILE A 499 -14.26 -22.19 6.63
C ILE A 499 -14.45 -23.67 6.96
N ARG A 500 -14.46 -24.05 8.25
CA ARG A 500 -14.74 -25.43 8.70
C ARG A 500 -16.11 -25.91 8.24
N GLU A 501 -17.14 -25.07 8.38
CA GLU A 501 -18.50 -25.38 7.94
C GLU A 501 -18.56 -25.58 6.41
N ALA A 502 -17.99 -24.64 5.64
CA ALA A 502 -17.97 -24.71 4.18
C ALA A 502 -17.21 -25.95 3.66
N TYR A 503 -16.08 -26.29 4.28
CA TYR A 503 -15.31 -27.50 3.96
C TYR A 503 -16.12 -28.76 4.27
N SER A 504 -16.67 -28.86 5.48
CA SER A 504 -17.42 -30.04 5.96
C SER A 504 -18.68 -30.26 5.14
N LYS A 505 -19.41 -29.20 4.79
CA LYS A 505 -20.57 -29.25 3.91
C LYS A 505 -20.23 -29.89 2.56
N ARG A 506 -19.10 -29.50 1.95
CA ARG A 506 -18.67 -30.09 0.67
C ARG A 506 -18.25 -31.54 0.81
N ALA A 507 -17.54 -31.89 1.88
CA ALA A 507 -17.20 -33.27 2.17
C ALA A 507 -18.46 -34.14 2.32
N ALA A 508 -19.48 -33.65 3.03
CA ALA A 508 -20.77 -34.33 3.22
C ALA A 508 -21.56 -34.47 1.90
N GLU A 509 -21.41 -33.55 0.95
CA GLU A 509 -21.96 -33.65 -0.41
C GLU A 509 -21.21 -34.67 -1.30
N GLY A 510 -20.27 -35.44 -0.76
CA GLY A 510 -19.46 -36.41 -1.50
C GLY A 510 -18.42 -35.75 -2.43
N LYS A 511 -18.17 -34.45 -2.26
CA LYS A 511 -17.09 -33.75 -2.96
C LYS A 511 -15.81 -33.88 -2.14
N ASN A 512 -14.65 -33.91 -2.81
CA ASN A 512 -13.35 -33.87 -2.13
C ASN A 512 -12.82 -32.43 -2.09
N PRO A 513 -13.18 -31.61 -1.08
CA PRO A 513 -12.60 -30.27 -0.95
C PRO A 513 -11.08 -30.38 -0.74
N PHE A 514 -10.32 -29.44 -1.31
CA PHE A 514 -8.87 -29.40 -1.22
C PHE A 514 -8.45 -28.01 -0.75
N VAL A 515 -7.86 -27.94 0.43
CA VAL A 515 -7.32 -26.71 1.01
C VAL A 515 -5.89 -26.98 1.47
N MET A 516 -4.98 -26.13 1.03
CA MET A 516 -3.57 -26.13 1.44
C MET A 516 -3.22 -24.74 1.95
N VAL A 517 -2.42 -24.67 3.01
CA VAL A 517 -1.83 -23.41 3.50
C VAL A 517 -0.33 -23.43 3.26
N GLY A 518 0.24 -22.27 2.94
CA GLY A 518 1.68 -22.03 2.68
C GLY A 518 2.60 -22.24 3.88
N PHE A 519 2.45 -23.36 4.58
CA PHE A 519 3.33 -23.79 5.66
C PHE A 519 4.57 -24.51 5.10
N ASN A 520 5.43 -23.77 4.40
CA ASN A 520 6.54 -24.34 3.66
C ASN A 520 7.59 -25.10 4.51
N ARG A 521 7.82 -24.67 5.76
CA ARG A 521 8.89 -25.17 6.66
C ARG A 521 8.82 -26.69 6.90
N ARG A 522 7.62 -27.28 6.99
CA ARG A 522 7.44 -28.74 7.14
C ARG A 522 7.86 -29.55 5.90
N PHE A 523 8.05 -28.90 4.75
CA PHE A 523 8.52 -29.50 3.50
C PHE A 523 10.01 -29.24 3.24
N ALA A 524 10.69 -28.53 4.12
CA ALA A 524 12.11 -28.31 3.99
C ALA A 524 12.88 -29.64 4.09
N PRO A 525 13.89 -29.89 3.23
CA PRO A 525 14.65 -31.14 3.26
C PRO A 525 15.24 -31.47 4.63
N LEU A 526 15.82 -30.48 5.32
CA LEU A 526 16.41 -30.67 6.63
C LEU A 526 15.35 -30.95 7.72
N THR A 527 14.14 -30.39 7.61
CA THR A 527 13.02 -30.78 8.49
C THR A 527 12.58 -32.21 8.24
N GLY A 528 12.57 -32.66 6.98
CA GLY A 528 12.38 -34.07 6.64
C GLY A 528 13.40 -34.99 7.34
N ARG A 529 14.69 -34.61 7.32
CA ARG A 529 15.76 -35.36 8.01
C ARG A 529 15.58 -35.42 9.52
N ILE A 530 15.05 -34.37 10.15
CA ILE A 530 14.72 -34.39 11.59
C ILE A 530 13.61 -35.43 11.86
N ARG A 531 12.53 -35.41 11.08
CA ARG A 531 11.44 -36.39 11.24
C ARG A 531 11.90 -37.82 11.03
N GLU A 532 12.76 -38.07 10.04
CA GLU A 532 13.36 -39.38 9.79
C GLU A 532 14.24 -39.83 10.96
N PHE A 533 15.01 -38.93 11.57
CA PHE A 533 15.91 -39.23 12.68
C PHE A 533 15.16 -39.65 13.97
N PHE A 534 13.94 -39.13 14.16
CA PHE A 534 13.04 -39.51 15.26
C PHE A 534 11.86 -40.37 14.82
N ALA A 535 11.94 -40.99 13.64
CA ALA A 535 10.92 -41.91 13.18
C ALA A 535 10.82 -43.11 14.13
N GLY A 536 9.60 -43.42 14.58
CA GLY A 536 9.36 -44.55 15.47
C GLY A 536 9.73 -44.33 16.94
N ARG A 537 10.00 -43.08 17.37
CA ARG A 537 10.16 -42.75 18.80
C ARG A 537 9.01 -43.31 19.65
N GLN A 538 9.29 -43.63 20.90
CA GLN A 538 8.34 -44.07 21.93
C GLN A 538 8.15 -43.04 23.05
N GLU A 539 9.13 -42.14 23.26
CA GLU A 539 9.06 -41.08 24.26
C GLU A 539 8.58 -39.73 23.70
N PRO A 540 8.01 -38.84 24.55
CA PRO A 540 7.68 -37.47 24.18
C PRO A 540 8.91 -36.67 23.74
N MET A 541 8.70 -35.66 22.88
CA MET A 541 9.73 -34.73 22.45
C MET A 541 9.71 -33.45 23.30
N LEU A 542 10.89 -32.82 23.46
CA LEU A 542 11.00 -31.41 23.82
C LEU A 542 11.64 -30.66 22.66
N ALA A 543 10.92 -29.70 22.08
CA ALA A 543 11.41 -28.85 21.00
C ALA A 543 11.58 -27.40 21.48
N HIS A 544 12.61 -26.72 20.97
CA HIS A 544 12.90 -25.32 21.21
C HIS A 544 13.03 -24.60 19.87
N ILE A 545 12.26 -23.54 19.69
CA ILE A 545 12.23 -22.73 18.47
C ILE A 545 12.54 -21.28 18.84
N ARG A 546 13.55 -20.70 18.19
CA ARG A 546 13.88 -19.28 18.31
C ARG A 546 13.74 -18.59 16.96
N VAL A 547 12.95 -17.53 16.92
CA VAL A 547 12.73 -16.69 15.75
C VAL A 547 13.18 -15.27 16.06
N ASN A 548 14.35 -14.89 15.53
CA ASN A 548 14.86 -13.52 15.53
C ASN A 548 14.24 -12.73 14.38
N ALA A 549 12.98 -12.37 14.52
CA ALA A 549 12.16 -11.79 13.46
C ALA A 549 12.53 -10.33 13.13
N GLY A 550 13.24 -9.64 14.03
CA GLY A 550 13.71 -8.26 13.87
C GLY A 550 12.60 -7.21 13.90
N TYR A 551 13.02 -5.94 14.07
CA TYR A 551 12.11 -4.81 14.24
C TYR A 551 11.37 -4.45 12.94
N VAL A 552 10.07 -4.18 13.07
CA VAL A 552 9.20 -3.66 12.01
C VAL A 552 8.50 -2.40 12.54
N PRO A 553 8.61 -1.25 11.84
CA PRO A 553 7.95 0.02 12.24
C PRO A 553 6.44 -0.11 12.42
N ARG A 554 5.86 0.68 13.34
CA ARG A 554 4.42 0.63 13.69
C ARG A 554 3.49 1.01 12.55
N ASP A 555 3.95 1.86 11.64
CA ASP A 555 3.23 2.29 10.43
C ASP A 555 3.27 1.27 9.30
N HIS A 556 4.06 0.19 9.45
CA HIS A 556 4.13 -0.87 8.45
C HIS A 556 2.86 -1.74 8.48
N TRP A 557 2.31 -2.09 7.31
CA TRP A 557 1.06 -2.84 7.17
C TRP A 557 0.99 -4.13 8.01
N ALA A 558 2.12 -4.83 8.18
CA ALA A 558 2.19 -6.07 8.97
C ALA A 558 1.92 -5.86 10.48
N GLN A 559 2.09 -4.64 11.00
CA GLN A 559 1.70 -4.26 12.36
C GLN A 559 0.22 -3.84 12.45
N GLN A 560 -0.37 -3.42 11.33
CA GLN A 560 -1.75 -2.93 11.24
C GLN A 560 -2.75 -4.02 10.83
N ALA A 561 -2.28 -5.12 10.25
CA ALA A 561 -3.13 -6.25 9.85
C ALA A 561 -3.85 -6.85 11.06
N VAL A 562 -5.09 -7.30 10.85
CA VAL A 562 -5.88 -8.01 11.88
C VAL A 562 -5.12 -9.26 12.35
N GLY A 563 -4.85 -9.35 13.65
CA GLY A 563 -4.04 -10.39 14.29
C GLY A 563 -2.51 -10.16 14.25
N GLY A 564 -2.05 -9.08 13.61
CA GLY A 564 -0.66 -8.62 13.59
C GLY A 564 0.35 -9.67 13.12
N ARG A 565 1.57 -9.59 13.65
CA ARG A 565 2.66 -10.55 13.36
C ARG A 565 2.43 -11.93 13.98
N ILE A 566 1.57 -12.03 14.99
CA ILE A 566 1.27 -13.30 15.68
C ILE A 566 0.48 -14.19 14.73
N VAL A 567 -0.75 -13.78 14.40
CA VAL A 567 -1.58 -14.52 13.44
C VAL A 567 -0.87 -14.61 12.08
N GLY A 568 -0.19 -13.54 11.67
CA GLY A 568 0.48 -13.46 10.38
C GLY A 568 1.77 -14.28 10.23
N GLU A 569 2.54 -14.56 11.28
CA GLU A 569 3.87 -15.21 11.15
C GLU A 569 4.12 -16.31 12.18
N VAL A 570 3.63 -16.16 13.42
CA VAL A 570 3.82 -17.15 14.50
C VAL A 570 3.13 -18.48 14.18
N CYS A 571 1.98 -18.45 13.49
CA CYS A 571 1.28 -19.64 12.99
C CYS A 571 2.21 -20.59 12.22
N HIS A 572 3.21 -20.03 11.54
CA HIS A 572 4.12 -20.82 10.76
C HIS A 572 5.06 -21.69 11.61
N PHE A 573 5.43 -21.21 12.80
CA PHE A 573 6.30 -21.94 13.72
C PHE A 573 5.51 -22.92 14.60
N VAL A 574 4.24 -22.60 14.87
CA VAL A 574 3.27 -23.56 15.44
C VAL A 574 3.10 -24.76 14.52
N ASP A 575 2.87 -24.52 13.22
CA ASP A 575 2.83 -25.56 12.20
C ASP A 575 4.11 -26.39 12.17
N TRP A 576 5.27 -25.72 12.21
CA TRP A 576 6.55 -26.40 12.13
C TRP A 576 6.78 -27.35 13.31
N ALA A 577 6.50 -26.89 14.53
CA ALA A 577 6.53 -27.71 15.75
C ALA A 577 5.60 -28.92 15.60
N ARG A 578 4.33 -28.68 15.24
CA ARG A 578 3.31 -29.72 15.05
C ARG A 578 3.76 -30.74 14.02
N SER A 579 4.38 -30.30 12.92
CA SER A 579 4.86 -31.20 11.86
C SER A 579 6.02 -32.10 12.30
N VAL A 580 6.89 -31.64 13.19
CA VAL A 580 8.05 -32.40 13.68
C VAL A 580 7.63 -33.38 14.77
N VAL A 581 6.78 -32.93 15.70
CA VAL A 581 6.22 -33.80 16.75
C VAL A 581 5.28 -34.85 16.13
N GLY A 582 4.48 -34.45 15.15
CA GLY A 582 3.57 -35.37 14.44
C GLY A 582 2.40 -35.86 15.31
N ARG A 583 2.02 -35.10 16.33
CA ARG A 583 0.87 -35.37 17.20
C ARG A 583 -0.04 -34.12 17.28
N PRO A 584 -1.33 -34.28 17.62
CA PRO A 584 -2.23 -33.16 17.82
C PRO A 584 -1.81 -32.25 18.98
N LEU A 585 -2.05 -30.95 18.82
CA LEU A 585 -1.95 -29.94 19.87
C LEU A 585 -3.09 -30.10 20.88
N GLN A 586 -2.73 -30.09 22.16
CA GLN A 586 -3.68 -30.20 23.28
C GLN A 586 -3.85 -28.86 24.02
N GLY A 587 -2.80 -28.03 24.08
CA GLY A 587 -2.86 -26.79 24.84
C GLY A 587 -1.75 -25.80 24.48
N VAL A 588 -1.98 -24.54 24.86
CA VAL A 588 -1.02 -23.45 24.68
C VAL A 588 -0.95 -22.59 25.94
N ARG A 589 0.24 -22.07 26.23
CA ARG A 589 0.49 -20.97 27.16
C ARG A 589 1.35 -19.94 26.47
N ALA A 590 1.13 -18.66 26.72
CA ALA A 590 1.95 -17.60 26.14
C ALA A 590 2.12 -16.42 27.10
N ALA A 591 3.24 -15.71 26.94
CA ALA A 591 3.52 -14.45 27.58
C ALA A 591 4.33 -13.56 26.63
N ALA A 592 4.16 -12.23 26.74
CA ALA A 592 4.88 -11.26 25.94
C ALA A 592 5.59 -10.24 26.81
N LEU A 593 6.63 -9.60 26.27
CA LEU A 593 7.21 -8.42 26.89
C LEU A 593 6.18 -7.27 26.93
N PRO A 594 6.23 -6.37 27.91
CA PRO A 594 5.29 -5.26 28.03
C PRO A 594 5.26 -4.36 26.78
N ASP A 595 4.06 -3.90 26.44
CA ASP A 595 3.86 -2.83 25.46
C ASP A 595 4.32 -1.47 26.00
N GLY A 596 4.55 -0.51 25.09
CA GLY A 596 4.89 0.88 25.45
C GLY A 596 6.33 1.30 25.12
N THR A 597 7.14 0.39 24.59
CA THR A 597 8.41 0.73 23.93
C THR A 597 8.21 0.85 22.41
N ARG A 598 9.28 0.83 21.61
CA ARG A 598 9.18 0.84 20.13
C ARG A 598 8.44 -0.38 19.54
N TYR A 599 8.33 -1.48 20.29
CA TYR A 599 7.74 -2.76 19.84
C TYR A 599 6.22 -2.83 20.11
N ASN A 600 5.55 -3.83 19.53
CA ASN A 600 4.09 -3.99 19.59
C ASN A 600 3.72 -5.48 19.74
N ARG A 601 3.77 -6.01 20.98
CA ARG A 601 3.55 -7.43 21.33
C ARG A 601 4.32 -8.49 20.50
N ASP A 602 5.29 -8.07 19.69
CA ASP A 602 6.06 -8.92 18.78
C ASP A 602 7.35 -9.47 19.42
N ASN A 603 7.40 -9.50 20.75
CA ASN A 603 8.37 -10.24 21.56
C ASN A 603 7.62 -11.14 22.54
N LEU A 604 7.47 -12.41 22.19
CA LEU A 604 6.68 -13.37 22.96
C LEU A 604 7.39 -14.71 23.12
N ALA A 605 6.98 -15.41 24.17
CA ALA A 605 7.25 -16.81 24.42
C ALA A 605 5.92 -17.56 24.44
N ALA A 606 5.86 -18.70 23.76
CA ALA A 606 4.71 -19.60 23.78
C ALA A 606 5.16 -21.05 24.00
N THR A 607 4.46 -21.77 24.87
CA THR A 607 4.66 -23.20 25.10
C THR A 607 3.48 -23.96 24.53
N LEU A 608 3.75 -24.86 23.59
CA LEU A 608 2.79 -25.75 22.96
C LEU A 608 2.86 -27.12 23.63
N VAL A 609 1.71 -27.68 24.00
CA VAL A 609 1.59 -29.02 24.60
C VAL A 609 0.86 -29.92 23.63
N PHE A 610 1.40 -31.12 23.40
CA PHE A 610 0.86 -32.11 22.46
C PHE A 610 0.23 -33.29 23.21
N GLU A 611 -0.65 -34.03 22.52
CA GLU A 611 -1.41 -35.15 23.10
C GLU A 611 -0.52 -36.27 23.69
N ASP A 612 0.66 -36.52 23.11
CA ASP A 612 1.61 -37.52 23.63
C ASP A 612 2.47 -37.00 24.79
N GLY A 613 2.18 -35.80 25.31
CA GLY A 613 2.97 -35.14 26.34
C GLY A 613 4.20 -34.40 25.82
N SER A 614 4.45 -34.37 24.50
CA SER A 614 5.53 -33.57 23.94
C SER A 614 5.29 -32.08 24.20
N ILE A 615 6.37 -31.31 24.23
CA ILE A 615 6.33 -29.86 24.46
C ILE A 615 7.17 -29.16 23.38
N ALA A 616 6.70 -28.01 22.90
CA ALA A 616 7.50 -27.11 22.08
C ALA A 616 7.48 -25.68 22.65
N ASP A 617 8.66 -25.15 22.98
CA ASP A 617 8.85 -23.77 23.39
C ASP A 617 9.22 -22.90 22.19
N LEU A 618 8.44 -21.85 21.95
CA LEU A 618 8.57 -20.93 20.83
C LEU A 618 8.86 -19.52 21.33
N LEU A 619 10.05 -19.01 21.01
CA LEU A 619 10.43 -17.62 21.20
C LEU A 619 10.33 -16.88 19.87
N TYR A 620 9.51 -15.83 19.83
CA TYR A 620 9.41 -14.94 18.68
C TYR A 620 9.82 -13.53 19.10
N LEU A 621 10.89 -13.01 18.50
CA LEU A 621 11.62 -11.84 18.99
C LEU A 621 11.83 -10.80 17.89
N ALA A 622 11.19 -9.64 18.03
CA ALA A 622 11.42 -8.47 17.19
C ALA A 622 12.60 -7.59 17.66
N ASN A 623 13.13 -7.84 18.86
CA ASN A 623 14.16 -7.01 19.49
C ASN A 623 15.61 -7.44 19.22
N GLY A 624 15.84 -8.52 18.46
CA GLY A 624 17.19 -8.99 18.14
C GLY A 624 17.82 -8.32 16.91
N ASP A 625 19.15 -8.43 16.82
CA ASP A 625 19.94 -7.89 15.71
C ASP A 625 19.88 -8.82 14.49
N LYS A 626 19.73 -8.25 13.29
CA LYS A 626 19.61 -9.02 12.02
C LYS A 626 20.90 -9.74 11.61
N ALA A 627 22.03 -9.46 12.25
CA ALA A 627 23.27 -10.22 12.07
C ALA A 627 23.18 -11.66 12.57
N VAL A 628 22.26 -11.94 13.51
CA VAL A 628 22.01 -13.30 14.00
C VAL A 628 21.00 -14.01 13.08
N PRO A 629 21.27 -15.27 12.68
CA PRO A 629 20.35 -16.04 11.84
C PRO A 629 18.93 -16.05 12.38
N LYS A 630 17.96 -15.91 11.46
CA LYS A 630 16.56 -15.65 11.80
C LYS A 630 15.93 -16.80 12.58
N GLU A 631 16.15 -18.05 12.16
CA GLU A 631 15.39 -19.20 12.64
C GLU A 631 16.33 -20.26 13.22
N SER A 632 16.06 -20.74 14.42
CA SER A 632 16.75 -21.87 15.06
C SER A 632 15.73 -22.84 15.63
N PHE A 633 15.99 -24.14 15.48
CA PHE A 633 15.12 -25.22 15.93
C PHE A 633 15.97 -26.32 16.54
N GLU A 634 15.67 -26.73 17.75
CA GLU A 634 16.34 -27.82 18.44
C GLU A 634 15.31 -28.77 19.03
N VAL A 635 15.55 -30.07 18.97
CA VAL A 635 14.63 -31.07 19.54
C VAL A 635 15.39 -32.21 20.21
N PHE A 636 14.88 -32.63 21.35
CA PHE A 636 15.42 -33.66 22.23
C PHE A 636 14.40 -34.80 22.37
N CYS A 637 14.84 -36.05 22.17
CA CYS A 637 14.03 -37.24 22.38
C CYS A 637 14.93 -38.49 22.42
N GLU A 638 14.77 -39.37 23.42
CA GLU A 638 15.47 -40.66 23.53
C GLU A 638 17.00 -40.57 23.39
N GLY A 639 17.61 -39.57 24.04
CA GLY A 639 19.06 -39.29 23.93
C GLY A 639 19.53 -38.84 22.54
N GLY A 640 18.60 -38.62 21.61
CA GLY A 640 18.81 -38.00 20.31
C GLY A 640 18.57 -36.49 20.38
N ILE A 641 19.43 -35.73 19.70
CA ILE A 641 19.33 -34.27 19.57
C ILE A 641 19.40 -33.93 18.09
N ALA A 642 18.47 -33.11 17.61
CA ALA A 642 18.57 -32.50 16.29
C ALA A 642 18.54 -30.97 16.41
N ARG A 643 19.57 -30.30 15.91
CA ARG A 643 19.70 -28.84 15.95
C ARG A 643 19.84 -28.27 14.54
N LEU A 644 18.93 -27.40 14.15
CA LEU A 644 18.82 -26.78 12.84
C LEU A 644 18.93 -25.26 12.95
N GLU A 645 19.90 -24.69 12.25
CA GLU A 645 20.08 -23.23 12.15
C GLU A 645 19.74 -22.77 10.72
N ASP A 646 18.69 -21.96 10.62
CA ASP A 646 18.20 -21.20 9.46
C ASP A 646 18.06 -22.00 8.15
N PHE A 647 17.72 -23.29 8.27
CA PHE A 647 17.62 -24.23 7.15
C PHE A 647 18.91 -24.40 6.34
N ARG A 648 20.06 -24.10 6.96
CA ARG A 648 21.39 -24.18 6.35
C ARG A 648 22.26 -25.28 6.95
N VAL A 649 22.19 -25.46 8.26
CA VAL A 649 23.01 -26.44 8.98
C VAL A 649 22.12 -27.23 9.94
N LEU A 650 22.13 -28.55 9.78
CA LEU A 650 21.48 -29.51 10.68
C LEU A 650 22.55 -30.36 11.35
N GLU A 651 22.59 -30.38 12.68
CA GLU A 651 23.37 -31.32 13.48
C GLU A 651 22.44 -32.37 14.08
N LEU A 652 22.79 -33.64 13.91
CA LEU A 652 22.12 -34.79 14.52
C LEU A 652 23.11 -35.48 15.45
N VAL A 653 22.70 -35.72 16.70
CA VAL A 653 23.54 -36.35 17.72
C VAL A 653 22.77 -37.47 18.41
N ARG A 654 23.33 -38.67 18.48
CA ARG A 654 22.80 -39.79 19.29
C ARG A 654 23.95 -40.71 19.66
N ASN A 655 23.97 -41.24 20.89
CA ASN A 655 25.00 -42.19 21.37
C ASN A 655 26.43 -41.71 21.10
N ALA A 656 26.71 -40.44 21.41
CA ALA A 656 27.98 -39.75 21.15
C ALA A 656 28.43 -39.66 19.67
N LYS A 657 27.61 -40.10 18.70
CA LYS A 657 27.86 -39.92 17.28
C LYS A 657 27.21 -38.63 16.79
N ARG A 658 27.99 -37.78 16.10
CA ARG A 658 27.53 -36.52 15.51
C ARG A 658 27.54 -36.62 13.98
N GLN A 659 26.45 -36.18 13.35
CA GLN A 659 26.34 -35.98 11.91
C GLN A 659 25.94 -34.52 11.63
N THR A 660 26.68 -33.84 10.78
CA THR A 660 26.36 -32.46 10.35
C THR A 660 26.03 -32.45 8.86
N LEU A 661 24.85 -31.93 8.52
CA LEU A 661 24.36 -31.76 7.16
C LEU A 661 24.32 -30.26 6.84
N LYS A 662 24.91 -29.88 5.71
CA LYS A 662 24.89 -28.49 5.22
C LYS A 662 24.09 -28.42 3.93
N SER A 663 23.31 -27.37 3.77
CA SER A 663 22.49 -27.09 2.59
C SER A 663 22.55 -25.60 2.26
N PRO A 664 22.44 -25.21 0.98
CA PRO A 664 21.89 -23.90 0.65
C PRO A 664 20.59 -23.69 1.42
N GLN A 665 20.28 -22.45 1.81
CA GLN A 665 19.05 -22.18 2.55
C GLN A 665 17.82 -22.59 1.75
N ASP A 666 17.19 -23.68 2.18
CA ASP A 666 15.98 -24.22 1.56
C ASP A 666 14.91 -24.41 2.64
N LYS A 667 13.92 -23.51 2.63
CA LYS A 667 12.81 -23.52 3.58
C LYS A 667 11.63 -24.39 3.10
N GLY A 668 11.74 -25.09 1.97
CA GLY A 668 10.72 -26.04 1.51
C GLY A 668 9.65 -25.50 0.55
N HIS A 669 9.68 -24.21 0.16
CA HIS A 669 8.66 -23.61 -0.73
C HIS A 669 8.48 -24.38 -2.05
N ARG A 670 9.59 -24.76 -2.70
CA ARG A 670 9.51 -25.51 -3.97
C ARG A 670 8.86 -26.87 -3.76
N LYS A 671 9.28 -27.59 -2.71
CA LYS A 671 8.78 -28.92 -2.42
C LYS A 671 7.30 -28.92 -2.04
N GLU A 672 6.87 -27.92 -1.27
CA GLU A 672 5.47 -27.68 -0.95
C GLU A 672 4.61 -27.51 -2.21
N LEU A 673 5.03 -26.63 -3.12
CA LEU A 673 4.30 -26.35 -4.36
C LEU A 673 4.26 -27.57 -5.29
N GLU A 674 5.36 -28.31 -5.42
CA GLU A 674 5.43 -29.56 -6.18
C GLU A 674 4.47 -30.62 -5.63
N LEU A 675 4.45 -30.83 -4.31
CA LEU A 675 3.57 -31.80 -3.66
C LEU A 675 2.10 -31.38 -3.77
N THR A 676 1.82 -30.09 -3.60
CA THR A 676 0.46 -29.53 -3.68
C THR A 676 -0.11 -29.71 -5.09
N THR A 677 0.61 -29.24 -6.11
CA THR A 677 0.17 -29.34 -7.51
C THR A 677 0.07 -30.79 -7.98
N SER A 678 1.00 -31.66 -7.55
CA SER A 678 0.91 -33.10 -7.80
C SER A 678 -0.33 -33.73 -7.16
N ALA A 679 -0.64 -33.40 -5.91
CA ALA A 679 -1.81 -33.92 -5.21
C ALA A 679 -3.11 -33.51 -5.91
N ILE A 680 -3.23 -32.23 -6.30
CA ILE A 680 -4.39 -31.72 -7.05
C ILE A 680 -4.55 -32.48 -8.38
N ARG A 681 -3.48 -32.62 -9.16
CA ARG A 681 -3.51 -33.31 -10.48
C ARG A 681 -3.87 -34.78 -10.38
N SER A 682 -3.45 -35.45 -9.31
CA SER A 682 -3.68 -36.88 -9.10
C SER A 682 -4.96 -37.18 -8.31
N GLY A 683 -5.73 -36.16 -7.92
CA GLY A 683 -6.91 -36.32 -7.07
C GLY A 683 -6.60 -36.88 -5.68
N ARG A 684 -5.36 -36.75 -5.22
CA ARG A 684 -4.94 -37.19 -3.88
C ARG A 684 -5.31 -36.13 -2.82
N PRO A 685 -5.46 -36.53 -1.55
CA PRO A 685 -5.66 -35.58 -0.45
C PRO A 685 -4.56 -34.52 -0.38
N ALA A 686 -4.89 -33.36 0.19
CA ALA A 686 -3.93 -32.30 0.43
C ALA A 686 -2.72 -32.80 1.25
N PRO A 687 -1.49 -32.35 0.97
CA PRO A 687 -0.30 -32.78 1.72
C PRO A 687 -0.35 -32.47 3.22
N ILE A 688 -1.17 -31.49 3.63
CA ILE A 688 -1.49 -31.21 5.03
C ILE A 688 -2.97 -31.54 5.22
N PRO A 689 -3.33 -32.42 6.17
CA PRO A 689 -4.73 -32.64 6.51
C PRO A 689 -5.42 -31.35 6.95
N PHE A 690 -6.65 -31.14 6.50
CA PHE A 690 -7.41 -29.92 6.79
C PHE A 690 -7.58 -29.65 8.30
N GLU A 691 -7.76 -30.72 9.09
CA GLU A 691 -7.85 -30.60 10.54
C GLU A 691 -6.56 -30.07 11.18
N GLU A 692 -5.38 -30.45 10.66
CA GLU A 692 -4.12 -29.90 11.15
C GLU A 692 -3.99 -28.41 10.84
N ILE A 693 -4.47 -27.97 9.68
CA ILE A 693 -4.46 -26.56 9.29
C ILE A 693 -5.32 -25.75 10.27
N CYS A 694 -6.51 -26.26 10.59
CA CYS A 694 -7.42 -25.59 11.51
C CYS A 694 -6.90 -25.61 12.96
N GLU A 695 -6.32 -26.73 13.40
CA GLU A 695 -5.65 -26.88 14.69
C GLU A 695 -4.55 -25.82 14.89
N VAL A 696 -3.72 -25.60 13.86
CA VAL A 696 -2.68 -24.55 13.89
C VAL A 696 -3.28 -23.15 13.98
N ALA A 697 -4.36 -22.87 13.24
CA ALA A 697 -5.05 -21.58 13.31
C ALA A 697 -5.63 -21.34 14.71
N GLU A 698 -6.33 -22.32 15.30
CA GLU A 698 -6.88 -22.25 16.66
C GLU A 698 -5.79 -22.05 17.71
N ALA A 699 -4.70 -22.81 17.64
CA ALA A 699 -3.58 -22.65 18.55
C ALA A 699 -2.97 -21.24 18.46
N THR A 700 -2.92 -20.67 17.25
CA THR A 700 -2.41 -19.30 17.05
C THR A 700 -3.35 -18.24 17.64
N PHE A 701 -4.67 -18.40 17.48
CA PHE A 701 -5.64 -17.51 18.12
C PHE A 701 -5.60 -17.60 19.64
N ARG A 702 -5.41 -18.81 20.20
CA ARG A 702 -5.22 -19.01 21.64
C ARG A 702 -3.93 -18.37 22.16
N ILE A 703 -2.85 -18.32 21.37
CA ILE A 703 -1.67 -17.53 21.73
C ILE A 703 -2.05 -16.06 21.85
N GLU A 704 -2.75 -15.51 20.85
CA GLU A 704 -3.15 -14.10 20.88
C GLU A 704 -4.07 -13.78 22.07
N GLU A 705 -5.02 -14.66 22.38
CA GLU A 705 -5.93 -14.55 23.52
C GLU A 705 -5.17 -14.59 24.85
N ALA A 706 -4.29 -15.57 25.05
CA ALA A 706 -3.48 -15.70 26.26
C ALA A 706 -2.58 -14.49 26.53
N LEU A 707 -2.20 -13.74 25.49
CA LEU A 707 -1.43 -12.50 25.63
C LEU A 707 -2.28 -11.28 26.03
N ARG A 708 -3.61 -11.38 25.92
CA ARG A 708 -4.55 -10.35 26.42
C ARG A 708 -4.91 -10.59 27.88
N GLU A 709 -4.81 -11.82 28.34
CA GLU A 709 -5.05 -12.20 29.73
C GLU A 709 -3.82 -11.91 30.61
N PRO A 710 -3.99 -11.31 31.80
CA PRO A 710 -2.90 -11.16 32.75
C PRO A 710 -2.42 -12.55 33.20
N PHE A 711 -1.10 -12.79 33.14
CA PHE A 711 -0.46 -14.08 33.47
C PHE A 711 -0.61 -14.50 34.95
N PHE A 712 -1.18 -13.64 35.80
CA PHE A 712 -1.46 -13.91 37.22
C PHE A 712 -2.84 -13.37 37.62
N ASP A 713 -3.71 -14.26 38.12
CA ASP A 713 -4.51 -13.93 39.30
C ASP A 713 -3.52 -13.59 40.41
N ALA A 714 -3.72 -12.47 41.09
CA ALA A 714 -2.84 -12.04 42.16
C ALA A 714 -2.53 -13.21 43.09
N VAL A 715 -1.25 -13.61 43.16
CA VAL A 715 -0.77 -14.41 44.27
C VAL A 715 -1.11 -13.60 45.50
N ALA A 716 -2.11 -14.07 46.27
CA ALA A 716 -2.51 -13.46 47.53
C ALA A 716 -1.23 -13.07 48.27
N GLU A 717 -1.11 -11.78 48.61
CA GLU A 717 0.08 -11.20 49.21
C GLU A 717 0.68 -12.19 50.21
N ALA A 718 1.86 -12.72 49.89
CA ALA A 718 2.62 -13.47 50.86
C ALA A 718 2.82 -12.54 52.07
N PRO A 719 2.45 -12.95 53.29
CA PRO A 719 2.57 -12.07 54.44
C PRO A 719 4.02 -11.63 54.59
N SER A 720 4.22 -10.32 54.75
CA SER A 720 5.53 -9.68 54.82
C SER A 720 6.44 -10.36 55.85
N PRO A 721 7.75 -10.47 55.58
CA PRO A 721 8.70 -11.08 56.49
C PRO A 721 9.07 -10.12 57.63
N GLU A 722 8.10 -9.77 58.50
CA GLU A 722 8.35 -9.03 59.74
C GLU A 722 7.71 -9.66 60.99
N SER A 723 7.29 -10.92 60.92
CA SER A 723 6.76 -11.62 62.11
C SER A 723 7.37 -13.01 62.31
N ARG A 724 8.71 -13.10 62.38
CA ARG A 724 9.43 -14.26 62.97
C ARG A 724 10.93 -13.99 63.11
N VAL A 725 11.31 -13.18 64.10
CA VAL A 725 12.64 -13.31 64.75
C VAL A 725 12.41 -13.35 66.25
N GLY A 726 12.37 -14.57 66.78
CA GLY A 726 12.53 -14.82 68.20
C GLY A 726 14.00 -14.63 68.59
N THR A 727 14.20 -13.86 69.66
CA THR A 727 15.21 -14.05 70.72
C THR A 727 16.39 -15.00 70.40
N ASN A 728 17.60 -14.44 70.24
CA ASN A 728 18.71 -14.65 71.18
C ASN A 728 20.03 -13.99 70.75
N LEU A 729 20.55 -13.17 71.68
CA LEU A 729 21.94 -13.05 72.12
C LEU A 729 23.04 -12.41 71.21
N ARG A 730 23.59 -11.33 71.80
CA ARG A 730 25.00 -10.86 71.81
C ARG A 730 25.48 -10.19 70.49
N SER A 731 26.20 -9.07 70.45
CA SER A 731 27.07 -8.38 71.41
C SER A 731 27.50 -7.00 70.86
N ALA A 732 27.78 -6.07 71.80
CA ALA A 732 28.82 -5.03 71.81
C ALA A 732 28.84 -3.87 70.77
N ASP A 733 28.62 -2.67 71.34
CA ASP A 733 29.40 -1.43 71.22
C ASP A 733 29.84 -0.88 69.85
N SER A 734 29.32 0.29 69.47
CA SER A 734 29.95 1.59 69.79
C SER A 734 29.40 2.76 68.93
N ALA A 735 29.18 3.86 69.64
CA ALA A 735 28.94 5.26 69.27
C ALA A 735 29.24 5.76 67.83
N ARG A 736 28.36 6.63 67.28
CA ARG A 736 28.49 8.10 67.34
C ARG A 736 27.41 8.84 66.53
N SER A 737 27.10 10.02 67.06
CA SER A 737 26.16 11.06 66.66
C SER A 737 26.44 11.78 65.34
N GLY A 738 25.40 12.25 64.65
CA GLY A 738 25.48 13.29 63.63
C GLY A 738 24.11 13.92 63.36
N ARG A 739 24.02 15.25 63.52
CA ARG A 739 22.79 16.06 63.64
C ARG A 739 21.99 16.23 62.34
N VAL A 740 20.70 16.43 62.56
CA VAL A 740 19.61 16.79 61.65
C VAL A 740 19.59 18.30 61.36
N ILE A 741 19.35 18.71 60.11
CA ILE A 741 18.83 20.03 59.70
C ILE A 741 17.65 19.77 58.73
N PRO A 742 16.47 20.40 58.90
CA PRO A 742 15.32 20.18 58.02
C PRO A 742 15.24 21.24 56.88
N PRO A 743 14.62 20.94 55.73
CA PRO A 743 14.31 21.95 54.73
C PRO A 743 12.88 22.50 54.88
N VAL A 744 12.79 23.80 54.57
CA VAL A 744 11.61 24.68 54.57
C VAL A 744 10.85 24.55 53.25
N THR A 745 9.53 24.65 53.36
CA THR A 745 8.48 24.58 52.32
C THR A 745 8.18 25.95 51.67
N LEU A 746 7.36 25.91 50.60
CA LEU A 746 6.60 27.00 49.90
C LEU A 746 7.33 27.63 48.70
N GLN A 747 6.72 27.98 47.56
CA GLN A 747 5.35 28.10 47.03
C GLN A 747 5.52 28.17 45.48
N GLY A 748 4.59 27.79 44.59
CA GLY A 748 3.25 28.37 44.40
C GLY A 748 3.32 29.59 43.46
N GLY A 749 3.00 29.41 42.17
CA GLY A 749 2.93 30.44 41.12
C GLY A 749 2.78 29.84 39.74
#